data_AF-A0A954ZBQ3-F1
#
_entry.id   AF-A0A954ZBQ3-F1
#
_cell.length_a   1.000
_cell.length_b   1.000
_cell.length_c   1.000
_cell.angle_alpha   90.00
_cell.angle_beta   90.00
_cell.angle_gamma   90.00
#
_symmetry.space_group_name_H-M   'P 1'
#
loop_
_entity.id
_entity.type
_entity.pdbx_description
1 polymer ?
#
loop_
_entity_poly.entity_id
_entity_poly.type
_entity_poly.pdbx_seq_one_letter_code
_entity_poly.pdbx_strand_id
1 'polypeptide(L)'
;MKTVQILSLIRATCAVALLLQTSVHGSEAAVSELRQSQIEGLVESALAADLAGDLPLKQKLLERALTAEPSHASPHWQSGDVLIDGDWLPVELAERRAATDPTWQAYQQCLLESEDSLQGHQEMAKWCESAGLALEAESHWRSVLRFAPEHRTARARLDVQEIDGRLVLREKAQRDAEERAVRDAKSERYAKEFAAWIRMASGGDDLDRAEVLERFRCVRESDAIDALAAAAQPSGLDSKRLRRRLGDAGTQEFVEKLQLSVVSALAEIPEHAATRTLTEASLAANSPQVRRAAAAALRSRTETDYIPQLLHELEAPIEASVDVVSSSDGVVTCEATFVRRDFDADYRHSASDTELITARENADGTIDAAGFRNALARGLRRAQQKAERIRGDVAAYNQDVERRNQRVLDALRVITGEVDLAEPAQWWTAWQEYNELNVSYLRQTYDTEESYYVDTFVDAPPVATSLSTVRPSCECFAPGTQVWTRSGPRAIEQIRPGELVLSQDPTTGELDYRPVLETTAGPAKRFLNLTTDSNEQIVASPGHRFWVEGEGWVMAKFLSDSHSLHGLREDRNVTETVELEGGIAYNLVVDEFHTYFVGESRLLVHDIGCPLPTLAATPGLRKDSESFDRPQIGVGPAYSP
;
A
#
# COMPACT_ATOMS: atom_id res chain seq x y z
N MET A 1 70.97 -15.46 -13.01
CA MET A 1 70.00 -16.57 -12.83
C MET A 1 69.38 -16.66 -11.43
N LYS A 2 69.98 -16.11 -10.35
CA LYS A 2 69.38 -16.20 -9.00
C LYS A 2 68.27 -15.18 -8.68
N THR A 3 68.15 -14.08 -9.41
CA THR A 3 67.18 -13.01 -9.12
C THR A 3 65.78 -13.26 -9.72
N VAL A 4 65.69 -14.05 -10.81
CA VAL A 4 64.41 -14.34 -11.49
C VAL A 4 63.63 -15.47 -10.78
N GLN A 5 64.31 -16.40 -10.09
CA GLN A 5 63.66 -17.45 -9.29
C GLN A 5 63.03 -16.94 -7.99
N ILE A 6 63.53 -15.84 -7.41
CA ILE A 6 62.99 -15.27 -6.17
C ILE A 6 61.65 -14.54 -6.44
N LEU A 7 61.54 -13.84 -7.58
CA LEU A 7 60.32 -13.13 -7.99
C LEU A 7 59.16 -14.08 -8.39
N SER A 8 59.45 -15.27 -8.93
CA SER A 8 58.39 -16.24 -9.25
C SER A 8 57.89 -16.97 -8.00
N LEU A 9 58.75 -17.20 -6.99
CA LEU A 9 58.32 -17.74 -5.70
C LEU A 9 57.41 -16.76 -4.96
N ILE A 10 57.76 -15.46 -4.93
CA ILE A 10 56.96 -14.43 -4.23
C ILE A 10 55.56 -14.28 -4.87
N ARG A 11 55.45 -14.29 -6.20
CA ARG A 11 54.16 -14.25 -6.90
C ARG A 11 53.31 -15.51 -6.68
N ALA A 12 53.93 -16.69 -6.60
CA ALA A 12 53.22 -17.93 -6.29
C ALA A 12 52.72 -17.97 -4.84
N THR A 13 53.50 -17.48 -3.87
CA THR A 13 53.06 -17.37 -2.47
C THR A 13 51.97 -16.32 -2.27
N CYS A 14 52.01 -15.19 -2.97
CA CYS A 14 50.92 -14.20 -2.90
C CYS A 14 49.62 -14.72 -3.55
N ALA A 15 49.69 -15.45 -4.66
CA ALA A 15 48.50 -16.04 -5.30
C ALA A 15 47.86 -17.16 -4.46
N VAL A 16 48.68 -17.99 -3.79
CA VAL A 16 48.18 -19.01 -2.86
C VAL A 16 47.61 -18.39 -1.58
N ALA A 17 48.21 -17.31 -1.06
CA ALA A 17 47.65 -16.56 0.07
C ALA A 17 46.31 -15.86 -0.29
N LEU A 18 46.18 -15.30 -1.50
CA LEU A 18 44.92 -14.70 -1.97
C LEU A 18 43.83 -15.77 -2.18
N LEU A 19 44.18 -16.94 -2.75
CA LEU A 19 43.26 -18.06 -2.95
C LEU A 19 42.82 -18.72 -1.64
N LEU A 20 43.72 -18.80 -0.65
CA LEU A 20 43.39 -19.24 0.71
C LEU A 20 42.53 -18.21 1.45
N GLN A 21 42.80 -16.92 1.30
CA GLN A 21 41.95 -15.86 1.87
C GLN A 21 40.55 -15.86 1.27
N THR A 22 40.40 -15.97 -0.06
CA THR A 22 39.08 -16.06 -0.70
C THR A 22 38.33 -17.34 -0.35
N SER A 23 39.05 -18.46 -0.18
CA SER A 23 38.47 -19.74 0.26
C SER A 23 38.01 -19.73 1.73
N VAL A 24 38.74 -19.03 2.60
CA VAL A 24 38.38 -18.90 4.03
C VAL A 24 37.21 -17.94 4.20
N HIS A 25 37.21 -16.78 3.51
CA HIS A 25 36.10 -15.83 3.57
C HIS A 25 34.81 -16.40 2.95
N GLY A 26 34.92 -17.19 1.87
CA GLY A 26 33.77 -17.91 1.30
C GLY A 26 33.22 -19.02 2.20
N SER A 27 34.06 -19.63 3.04
CA SER A 27 33.63 -20.63 4.04
C SER A 27 33.01 -19.97 5.27
N GLU A 28 33.51 -18.82 5.69
CA GLU A 28 33.03 -18.10 6.88
C GLU A 28 31.68 -17.42 6.61
N ALA A 29 31.49 -16.82 5.43
CA ALA A 29 30.21 -16.28 4.98
C ALA A 29 29.13 -17.38 4.89
N ALA A 30 29.44 -18.53 4.27
CA ALA A 30 28.49 -19.64 4.17
C ALA A 30 28.12 -20.23 5.54
N VAL A 31 29.07 -20.29 6.49
CA VAL A 31 28.78 -20.71 7.88
C VAL A 31 27.94 -19.68 8.62
N SER A 32 28.15 -18.38 8.35
CA SER A 32 27.33 -17.30 8.88
C SER A 32 25.89 -17.35 8.37
N GLU A 33 25.70 -17.53 7.06
CA GLU A 33 24.36 -17.68 6.44
C GLU A 33 23.62 -18.90 7.00
N LEU A 34 24.31 -20.04 7.12
CA LEU A 34 23.72 -21.24 7.72
C LEU A 34 23.32 -21.03 9.18
N ARG A 35 24.11 -20.26 9.94
CA ARG A 35 23.76 -19.92 11.34
C ARG A 35 22.54 -19.00 11.39
N GLN A 36 22.49 -17.95 10.57
CA GLN A 36 21.34 -17.05 10.49
C GLN A 36 20.06 -17.82 10.16
N SER A 37 20.09 -18.67 9.14
CA SER A 37 18.94 -19.53 8.77
C SER A 37 18.50 -20.47 9.90
N GLN A 38 19.44 -20.99 10.71
CA GLN A 38 19.11 -21.80 11.90
C GLN A 38 18.44 -20.97 13.00
N ILE A 39 18.86 -19.72 13.20
CA ILE A 39 18.24 -18.80 14.16
C ILE A 39 16.82 -18.45 13.71
N GLU A 40 16.65 -18.08 12.44
CA GLU A 40 15.34 -17.78 11.86
C GLU A 40 14.38 -18.97 12.01
N GLY A 41 14.81 -20.20 11.71
CA GLY A 41 13.99 -21.39 11.91
C GLY A 41 13.61 -21.68 13.38
N LEU A 42 14.45 -21.28 14.35
CA LEU A 42 14.09 -21.35 15.77
C LEU A 42 13.04 -20.29 16.13
N VAL A 43 13.14 -19.08 15.58
CA VAL A 43 12.15 -18.02 15.81
C VAL A 43 10.82 -18.38 15.17
N GLU A 44 10.80 -18.84 13.92
CA GLU A 44 9.58 -19.32 13.25
C GLU A 44 8.89 -20.41 14.07
N SER A 45 9.66 -21.38 14.58
CA SER A 45 9.12 -22.43 15.46
C SER A 45 8.58 -21.87 16.77
N ALA A 46 9.17 -20.80 17.30
CA ALA A 46 8.71 -20.14 18.52
C ALA A 46 7.37 -19.42 18.29
N LEU A 47 7.24 -18.71 17.17
CA LEU A 47 6.00 -18.02 16.78
C LEU A 47 4.88 -19.00 16.43
N ALA A 48 5.20 -20.12 15.78
CA ALA A 48 4.22 -21.19 15.54
C ALA A 48 3.74 -21.84 16.85
N ALA A 49 4.63 -21.99 17.84
CA ALA A 49 4.26 -22.46 19.17
C ALA A 49 3.35 -21.45 19.89
N ASP A 50 3.60 -20.15 19.72
CA ASP A 50 2.78 -19.07 20.27
C ASP A 50 1.35 -19.09 19.73
N LEU A 51 1.20 -19.15 18.39
CA LEU A 51 -0.08 -19.31 17.72
C LEU A 51 -0.85 -20.57 18.16
N ALA A 52 -0.15 -21.61 18.60
CA ALA A 52 -0.74 -22.83 19.14
C ALA A 52 -1.03 -22.75 20.66
N GLY A 53 -0.71 -21.63 21.31
CA GLY A 53 -0.89 -21.39 22.75
C GLY A 53 0.19 -21.98 23.66
N ASP A 54 1.35 -22.39 23.13
CA ASP A 54 2.48 -22.98 23.89
C ASP A 54 3.57 -21.94 24.20
N LEU A 55 3.22 -20.97 25.07
CA LEU A 55 4.14 -19.94 25.56
C LEU A 55 5.45 -20.50 26.19
N PRO A 56 5.43 -21.60 26.98
CA PRO A 56 6.67 -22.19 27.49
C PRO A 56 7.61 -22.68 26.39
N LEU A 57 7.07 -23.25 25.30
CA LEU A 57 7.88 -23.67 24.16
C LEU A 57 8.43 -22.47 23.39
N LYS A 58 7.62 -21.42 23.16
CA LYS A 58 8.08 -20.14 22.57
C LYS A 58 9.31 -19.62 23.31
N GLN A 59 9.20 -19.43 24.62
CA GLN A 59 10.30 -18.91 25.46
C GLN A 59 11.57 -19.76 25.34
N LYS A 60 11.43 -21.08 25.45
CA LYS A 60 12.57 -22.01 25.34
C LYS A 60 13.26 -21.94 23.97
N LEU A 61 12.52 -21.73 22.89
CA LEU A 61 13.07 -21.63 21.54
C LEU A 61 13.80 -20.29 21.32
N LEU A 62 13.22 -19.18 21.81
CA LEU A 62 13.86 -17.87 21.78
C LEU A 62 15.15 -17.84 22.61
N GLU A 63 15.14 -18.43 23.82
CA GLU A 63 16.36 -18.56 24.65
C GLU A 63 17.47 -19.34 23.93
N ARG A 64 17.12 -20.40 23.20
CA ARG A 64 18.09 -21.18 22.40
C ARG A 64 18.65 -20.36 21.25
N ALA A 65 17.82 -19.56 20.58
CA ALA A 65 18.26 -18.66 19.52
C ALA A 65 19.23 -17.60 20.06
N LEU A 66 18.87 -16.93 21.16
CA LEU A 66 19.71 -15.93 21.83
C LEU A 66 21.02 -16.52 22.38
N THR A 67 21.00 -17.76 22.86
CA THR A 67 22.24 -18.45 23.30
C THR A 67 23.19 -18.71 22.13
N ALA A 68 22.64 -18.96 20.93
CA ALA A 68 23.43 -19.28 19.75
C ALA A 68 23.98 -18.03 19.05
N GLU A 69 23.22 -16.94 19.00
CA GLU A 69 23.67 -15.65 18.45
C GLU A 69 23.04 -14.47 19.24
N PRO A 70 23.70 -14.00 20.32
CA PRO A 70 23.14 -12.98 21.21
C PRO A 70 22.91 -11.61 20.59
N SER A 71 23.51 -11.29 19.45
CA SER A 71 23.29 -10.02 18.76
C SER A 71 22.19 -10.10 17.69
N HIS A 72 21.60 -11.27 17.46
CA HIS A 72 20.56 -11.43 16.44
C HIS A 72 19.27 -10.75 16.90
N ALA A 73 18.75 -9.83 16.09
CA ALA A 73 17.66 -8.95 16.50
C ALA A 73 16.31 -9.67 16.63
N SER A 74 15.99 -10.56 15.68
CA SER A 74 14.68 -11.23 15.63
C SER A 74 14.26 -11.93 16.94
N PRO A 75 15.08 -12.77 17.59
CA PRO A 75 14.72 -13.34 18.90
C PRO A 75 14.49 -12.31 20.01
N HIS A 76 15.19 -11.17 19.98
CA HIS A 76 15.00 -10.09 20.94
C HIS A 76 13.64 -9.42 20.78
N TRP A 77 13.27 -9.04 19.56
CA TRP A 77 11.96 -8.45 19.28
C TRP A 77 10.83 -9.36 19.74
N GLN A 78 10.92 -10.65 19.44
CA GLN A 78 9.90 -11.64 19.81
C GLN A 78 9.89 -11.98 21.31
N SER A 79 10.92 -11.55 22.05
CA SER A 79 10.98 -11.62 23.52
C SER A 79 10.47 -10.34 24.19
N GLY A 80 10.10 -9.31 23.43
CA GLY A 80 9.70 -8.00 23.95
C GLY A 80 10.88 -7.09 24.31
N ASP A 81 12.04 -7.28 23.66
CA ASP A 81 13.21 -6.44 23.81
C ASP A 81 13.32 -5.41 22.67
N VAL A 82 13.82 -4.23 23.02
CA VAL A 82 14.12 -3.12 22.10
C VAL A 82 15.59 -2.74 22.19
N LEU A 83 16.17 -2.26 21.10
CA LEU A 83 17.57 -1.86 21.05
C LEU A 83 17.72 -0.38 21.44
N ILE A 84 18.28 -0.09 22.61
CA ILE A 84 18.48 1.28 23.10
C ILE A 84 19.96 1.51 23.37
N ASP A 85 20.53 2.52 22.70
CA ASP A 85 21.95 2.90 22.84
C ASP A 85 22.94 1.74 22.59
N GLY A 86 22.55 0.79 21.74
CA GLY A 86 23.34 -0.41 21.39
C GLY A 86 23.13 -1.61 22.33
N ASP A 87 22.28 -1.48 23.35
CA ASP A 87 21.94 -2.56 24.28
C ASP A 87 20.50 -3.05 24.04
N TRP A 88 20.32 -4.38 23.93
CA TRP A 88 18.99 -5.00 23.95
C TRP A 88 18.42 -4.96 25.37
N LEU A 89 17.26 -4.35 25.53
CA LEU A 89 16.59 -4.20 26.82
C LEU A 89 15.14 -4.62 26.72
N PRO A 90 14.60 -5.35 27.72
CA PRO A 90 13.16 -5.52 27.86
C PRO A 90 12.48 -4.17 27.89
N VAL A 91 11.35 -4.03 27.19
CA VAL A 91 10.59 -2.78 27.08
C VAL A 91 10.36 -2.12 28.44
N GLU A 92 9.99 -2.88 29.48
CA GLU A 92 9.74 -2.32 30.81
C GLU A 92 11.01 -1.76 31.48
N LEU A 93 12.18 -2.31 31.15
CA LEU A 93 13.44 -1.78 31.63
C LEU A 93 13.83 -0.51 30.85
N ALA A 94 13.63 -0.50 29.54
CA ALA A 94 13.82 0.69 28.72
C ALA A 94 12.94 1.86 29.21
N GLU A 95 11.65 1.60 29.47
CA GLU A 95 10.70 2.56 30.03
C GLU A 95 11.16 3.12 31.39
N ARG A 96 11.56 2.25 32.32
CA ARG A 96 12.04 2.69 33.65
C ARG A 96 13.31 3.53 33.54
N ARG A 97 14.23 3.18 32.62
CA ARG A 97 15.44 3.97 32.37
C ARG A 97 15.08 5.36 31.85
N ALA A 98 14.22 5.44 30.82
CA ALA A 98 13.79 6.71 30.27
C ALA A 98 13.02 7.59 31.29
N ALA A 99 12.09 6.99 32.05
CA ALA A 99 11.31 7.73 33.05
C ALA A 99 12.17 8.34 34.18
N THR A 100 13.32 7.73 34.48
CA THR A 100 14.25 8.22 35.51
C THR A 100 15.41 9.04 34.97
N ASP A 101 15.55 9.17 33.64
CA ASP A 101 16.59 9.96 32.99
C ASP A 101 16.27 11.47 33.07
N PRO A 102 17.09 12.28 33.77
CA PRO A 102 16.89 13.73 33.83
C PRO A 102 16.93 14.41 32.45
N THR A 103 17.70 13.86 31.51
CA THR A 103 17.82 14.37 30.14
C THR A 103 16.50 14.19 29.39
N TRP A 104 15.88 13.01 29.54
CA TRP A 104 14.56 12.73 29.00
C TRP A 104 13.46 13.59 29.63
N GLN A 105 13.51 13.81 30.94
CA GLN A 105 12.56 14.71 31.61
C GLN A 105 12.68 16.16 31.12
N ALA A 106 13.91 16.63 30.87
CA ALA A 106 14.15 17.94 30.26
C ALA A 106 13.62 18.00 28.82
N TYR A 107 13.80 16.92 28.04
CA TYR A 107 13.26 16.81 26.68
C TYR A 107 11.74 16.96 26.67
N GLN A 108 11.03 16.20 27.50
CA GLN A 108 9.58 16.24 27.61
C GLN A 108 9.09 17.65 28.01
N GLN A 109 9.79 18.33 28.93
CA GLN A 109 9.45 19.70 29.30
C GLN A 109 9.65 20.68 28.14
N CYS A 110 10.78 20.59 27.42
CA CYS A 110 11.03 21.40 26.23
C CYS A 110 9.99 21.14 25.13
N LEU A 111 9.59 19.88 24.93
CA LEU A 111 8.56 19.52 23.96
C LEU A 111 7.20 20.12 24.32
N LEU A 112 6.84 20.16 25.61
CA LEU A 112 5.61 20.79 26.09
C LEU A 112 5.55 22.29 25.79
N GLU A 113 6.70 22.96 25.90
CA GLU A 113 6.88 24.39 25.66
C GLU A 113 7.05 24.73 24.17
N SER A 114 7.47 23.76 23.35
CA SER A 114 7.66 23.92 21.92
C SER A 114 6.33 23.99 21.16
N GLU A 115 6.30 24.83 20.14
CA GLU A 115 5.20 24.87 19.15
C GLU A 115 5.46 23.88 18.02
N ASP A 116 4.42 23.16 17.56
CA ASP A 116 4.47 22.33 16.34
C ASP A 116 4.60 23.22 15.10
N SER A 117 5.83 23.67 14.86
CA SER A 117 6.19 24.60 13.80
C SER A 117 7.57 24.28 13.25
N LEU A 118 7.85 24.74 12.03
CA LEU A 118 9.18 24.59 11.43
C LEU A 118 10.31 25.05 12.36
N GLN A 119 10.13 26.18 13.04
CA GLN A 119 11.14 26.72 13.96
C GLN A 119 11.24 25.89 15.23
N GLY A 120 10.11 25.52 15.85
CA GLY A 120 10.09 24.71 17.07
C GLY A 120 10.80 23.38 16.90
N HIS A 121 10.52 22.64 15.81
CA HIS A 121 11.21 21.38 15.53
C HIS A 121 12.70 21.56 15.23
N GLN A 122 13.13 22.66 14.58
CA GLN A 122 14.56 22.92 14.39
C GLN A 122 15.30 23.19 15.71
N GLU A 123 14.67 23.91 16.62
CA GLU A 123 15.24 24.21 17.94
C GLU A 123 15.32 22.94 18.79
N MET A 124 14.24 22.15 18.81
CA MET A 124 14.20 20.86 19.48
C MET A 124 15.23 19.88 18.92
N ALA A 125 15.36 19.76 17.59
CA ALA A 125 16.34 18.84 16.98
C ALA A 125 17.78 19.19 17.42
N LYS A 126 18.15 20.48 17.36
CA LYS A 126 19.48 20.94 17.80
C LYS A 126 19.70 20.74 19.30
N TRP A 127 18.66 20.97 20.09
CA TRP A 127 18.73 20.75 21.54
C TRP A 127 18.94 19.26 21.85
N CYS A 128 18.19 18.37 21.20
CA CYS A 128 18.33 16.92 21.34
C CYS A 128 19.73 16.44 20.94
N GLU A 129 20.28 16.93 19.82
CA GLU A 129 21.67 16.65 19.42
C GLU A 129 22.68 17.06 20.52
N SER A 130 22.48 18.22 21.13
CA SER A 130 23.36 18.70 22.21
C SER A 130 23.21 17.90 23.51
N ALA A 131 22.04 17.30 23.72
CA ALA A 131 21.69 16.48 24.88
C ALA A 131 22.05 14.99 24.69
N GLY A 132 22.50 14.59 23.50
CA GLY A 132 22.80 13.18 23.18
C GLY A 132 21.57 12.33 22.88
N LEU A 133 20.43 12.94 22.60
CA LEU A 133 19.16 12.29 22.29
C LEU A 133 19.03 12.10 20.77
N ALA A 134 19.68 11.07 20.24
CA ALA A 134 19.83 10.88 18.79
C ALA A 134 18.50 10.56 18.08
N LEU A 135 17.69 9.65 18.65
CA LEU A 135 16.40 9.24 18.06
C LEU A 135 15.40 10.42 18.05
N GLU A 136 15.39 11.20 19.11
CA GLU A 136 14.54 12.38 19.26
C GLU A 136 14.99 13.50 18.30
N ALA A 137 16.31 13.71 18.17
CA ALA A 137 16.85 14.64 17.19
C ALA A 137 16.44 14.27 15.76
N GLU A 138 16.53 12.98 15.42
CA GLU A 138 16.11 12.44 14.12
C GLU A 138 14.62 12.70 13.88
N SER A 139 13.77 12.35 14.86
CA SER A 139 12.33 12.59 14.84
C SER A 139 11.99 14.06 14.56
N HIS A 140 12.62 15.00 15.27
CA HIS A 140 12.42 16.43 15.02
C HIS A 140 12.95 16.88 13.66
N TRP A 141 14.08 16.36 13.18
CA TRP A 141 14.55 16.64 11.82
C TRP A 141 13.57 16.13 10.74
N ARG A 142 12.90 14.99 10.97
CA ARG A 142 11.85 14.48 10.08
C ARG A 142 10.66 15.44 10.06
N SER A 143 10.23 15.96 11.22
CA SER A 143 9.19 17.00 11.29
C SER A 143 9.60 18.31 10.58
N VAL A 144 10.89 18.69 10.60
CA VAL A 144 11.39 19.84 9.84
C VAL A 144 11.20 19.62 8.33
N LEU A 145 11.49 18.42 7.82
CA LEU A 145 11.26 18.08 6.40
C LEU A 145 9.77 18.07 6.05
N ARG A 146 8.88 17.66 6.97
CA ARG A 146 7.42 17.77 6.79
C ARG A 146 6.98 19.21 6.51
N PHE A 147 7.52 20.18 7.23
CA PHE A 147 7.20 21.61 7.03
C PHE A 147 7.93 22.24 5.85
N ALA A 148 9.18 21.84 5.62
CA ALA A 148 10.04 22.39 4.59
C ALA A 148 10.86 21.26 3.95
N PRO A 149 10.31 20.56 2.93
CA PRO A 149 10.99 19.43 2.30
C PRO A 149 12.38 19.79 1.77
N GLU A 150 12.57 21.02 1.29
CA GLU A 150 13.84 21.55 0.78
C GLU A 150 14.84 21.99 1.85
N HIS A 151 14.57 21.73 3.13
CA HIS A 151 15.39 22.20 4.24
C HIS A 151 16.75 21.49 4.28
N ARG A 152 17.78 22.16 3.74
CA ARG A 152 19.14 21.60 3.56
C ARG A 152 19.75 20.92 4.78
N THR A 153 19.66 21.53 5.97
CA THR A 153 20.28 20.94 7.18
C THR A 153 19.60 19.63 7.57
N ALA A 154 18.26 19.60 7.56
CA ALA A 154 17.48 18.42 7.90
C ALA A 154 17.75 17.30 6.89
N ARG A 155 17.79 17.62 5.59
CA ARG A 155 18.16 16.64 4.55
C ARG A 155 19.54 16.03 4.78
N ALA A 156 20.52 16.88 5.13
CA ALA A 156 21.88 16.43 5.41
C ALA A 156 22.02 15.64 6.72
N ARG A 157 21.23 15.97 7.75
CA ARG A 157 21.24 15.28 9.05
C ARG A 157 20.59 13.90 8.98
N LEU A 158 19.56 13.76 8.18
CA LEU A 158 18.86 12.49 7.95
C LEU A 158 19.48 11.65 6.83
N ASP A 159 20.49 12.16 6.11
CA ASP A 159 21.06 11.55 4.90
C ASP A 159 19.99 11.04 3.92
N VAL A 160 19.03 11.91 3.59
CA VAL A 160 17.97 11.59 2.61
C VAL A 160 18.40 11.97 1.19
N GLN A 161 17.85 11.23 0.23
CA GLN A 161 17.95 11.51 -1.20
C GLN A 161 16.57 11.54 -1.84
N GLU A 162 16.45 12.17 -3.00
CA GLU A 162 15.21 12.25 -3.76
C GLU A 162 15.14 11.10 -4.78
N ILE A 163 14.09 10.27 -4.69
CA ILE A 163 13.78 9.20 -5.63
C ILE A 163 12.32 9.39 -6.05
N ASP A 164 12.07 9.55 -7.35
CA ASP A 164 10.72 9.73 -7.91
C ASP A 164 9.89 10.82 -7.20
N GLY A 165 10.54 11.93 -6.83
CA GLY A 165 9.92 13.06 -6.14
C GLY A 165 9.65 12.84 -4.64
N ARG A 166 10.07 11.70 -4.07
CA ARG A 166 9.96 11.38 -2.64
C ARG A 166 11.31 11.46 -1.95
N LEU A 167 11.34 11.93 -0.70
CA LEU A 167 12.54 11.91 0.14
C LEU A 167 12.66 10.57 0.84
N VAL A 168 13.74 9.86 0.57
CA VAL A 168 14.01 8.51 1.12
C VAL A 168 15.37 8.53 1.81
N LEU A 169 15.46 7.91 3.00
CA LEU A 169 16.74 7.69 3.68
C LEU A 169 17.67 6.91 2.75
N ARG A 170 18.92 7.36 2.58
CA ARG A 170 19.87 6.73 1.65
C ARG A 170 20.10 5.25 1.99
N GLU A 171 20.20 4.93 3.27
CA GLU A 171 20.33 3.55 3.76
C GLU A 171 19.13 2.69 3.38
N LYS A 172 17.90 3.18 3.60
CA LYS A 172 16.67 2.48 3.18
C LYS A 172 16.65 2.29 1.67
N ALA A 173 16.93 3.34 0.90
CA ALA A 173 16.96 3.26 -0.56
C ALA A 173 18.00 2.25 -1.08
N GLN A 174 19.15 2.13 -0.42
CA GLN A 174 20.16 1.13 -0.74
C GLN A 174 19.64 -0.29 -0.42
N ARG A 175 19.09 -0.52 0.77
CA ARG A 175 18.47 -1.80 1.15
C ARG A 175 17.39 -2.21 0.15
N ASP A 176 16.45 -1.32 -0.13
CA ASP A 176 15.36 -1.58 -1.08
C ASP A 176 15.91 -1.87 -2.51
N ALA A 177 17.00 -1.21 -2.91
CA ALA A 177 17.63 -1.44 -4.22
C ALA A 177 18.33 -2.80 -4.29
N GLU A 178 18.99 -3.23 -3.21
CA GLU A 178 19.61 -4.55 -3.10
C GLU A 178 18.53 -5.65 -3.13
N GLU A 179 17.44 -5.48 -2.39
CA GLU A 179 16.29 -6.41 -2.41
C GLU A 179 15.62 -6.48 -3.79
N ARG A 180 15.41 -5.34 -4.45
CA ARG A 180 14.92 -5.30 -5.83
C ARG A 180 15.86 -6.03 -6.78
N ALA A 181 17.17 -5.80 -6.68
CA ALA A 181 18.15 -6.47 -7.55
C ALA A 181 18.15 -8.00 -7.36
N VAL A 182 18.00 -8.49 -6.13
CA VAL A 182 17.86 -9.93 -5.84
C VAL A 182 16.58 -10.47 -6.48
N ARG A 183 15.45 -9.79 -6.29
CA ARG A 183 14.15 -10.16 -6.87
C ARG A 183 14.20 -10.21 -8.38
N ASP A 184 14.73 -9.18 -9.02
CA ASP A 184 14.86 -9.07 -10.48
C ASP A 184 15.75 -10.18 -11.03
N ALA A 185 16.87 -10.50 -10.37
CA ALA A 185 17.75 -11.58 -10.78
C ALA A 185 17.06 -12.95 -10.73
N LYS A 186 16.21 -13.19 -9.71
CA LYS A 186 15.40 -14.41 -9.62
C LYS A 186 14.28 -14.43 -10.67
N SER A 187 13.59 -13.32 -10.89
CA SER A 187 12.56 -13.19 -11.93
C SER A 187 13.11 -13.45 -13.34
N GLU A 188 14.30 -12.93 -13.65
CA GLU A 188 15.00 -13.14 -14.92
C GLU A 188 15.34 -14.62 -15.18
N ARG A 189 15.62 -15.40 -14.12
CA ARG A 189 15.82 -16.85 -14.23
C ARG A 189 14.53 -17.53 -14.72
N TYR A 190 13.39 -17.24 -14.11
CA TYR A 190 12.10 -17.80 -14.52
C TYR A 190 11.68 -17.33 -15.91
N ALA A 191 11.93 -16.07 -16.26
CA ALA A 191 11.64 -15.54 -17.59
C ALA A 191 12.35 -16.35 -18.69
N LYS A 192 13.62 -16.73 -18.49
CA LYS A 192 14.37 -17.59 -19.44
C LYS A 192 13.78 -18.99 -19.55
N GLU A 193 13.37 -19.56 -18.43
CA GLU A 193 12.76 -20.89 -18.35
C GLU A 193 11.40 -20.92 -19.07
N PHE A 194 10.52 -19.97 -18.77
CA PHE A 194 9.20 -19.86 -19.39
C PHE A 194 9.31 -19.57 -20.88
N ALA A 195 10.27 -18.75 -21.31
CA ALA A 195 10.56 -18.55 -22.73
C ALA A 195 11.00 -19.86 -23.42
N ALA A 196 11.70 -20.76 -22.72
CA ALA A 196 12.05 -22.07 -23.27
C ALA A 196 10.81 -22.98 -23.41
N TRP A 197 9.92 -22.97 -22.42
CA TRP A 197 8.65 -23.72 -22.49
C TRP A 197 7.75 -23.22 -23.62
N ILE A 198 7.62 -21.89 -23.79
CA ILE A 198 6.85 -21.31 -24.90
C ILE A 198 7.45 -21.70 -26.26
N ARG A 199 8.79 -21.72 -26.39
CA ARG A 199 9.45 -22.21 -27.62
C ARG A 199 9.18 -23.69 -27.88
N MET A 200 9.10 -24.52 -26.84
CA MET A 200 8.73 -25.92 -26.94
C MET A 200 7.29 -26.08 -27.43
N ALA A 201 6.31 -25.43 -26.80
CA ALA A 201 4.90 -25.45 -27.24
C ALA A 201 4.72 -24.93 -28.68
N SER A 202 5.45 -23.88 -29.05
CA SER A 202 5.40 -23.29 -30.40
C SER A 202 6.03 -24.19 -31.47
N GLY A 203 7.02 -25.00 -31.07
CA GLY A 203 7.80 -25.89 -31.93
C GLY A 203 7.39 -27.35 -31.89
N GLY A 204 6.50 -27.73 -30.98
CA GLY A 204 6.06 -29.09 -30.68
C GLY A 204 4.70 -29.49 -31.26
N ASP A 205 4.23 -30.67 -30.87
CA ASP A 205 2.91 -31.22 -31.16
C ASP A 205 1.88 -30.89 -30.06
N ASP A 206 0.71 -31.55 -30.07
CA ASP A 206 -0.34 -31.30 -29.07
C ASP A 206 0.02 -31.82 -27.67
N LEU A 207 0.85 -32.86 -27.57
CA LEU A 207 1.33 -33.36 -26.28
C LEU A 207 2.32 -32.38 -25.67
N ASP A 208 3.25 -31.85 -26.46
CA ASP A 208 4.19 -30.82 -26.01
C ASP A 208 3.45 -29.58 -25.49
N ARG A 209 2.37 -29.16 -26.17
CA ARG A 209 1.55 -28.03 -25.72
C ARG A 209 0.81 -28.34 -24.42
N ALA A 210 0.20 -29.52 -24.29
CA ALA A 210 -0.48 -29.93 -23.07
C ALA A 210 0.49 -30.00 -21.87
N GLU A 211 1.70 -30.53 -22.09
CA GLU A 211 2.75 -30.58 -21.07
C GLU A 211 3.17 -29.17 -20.62
N VAL A 212 3.38 -28.24 -21.55
CA VAL A 212 3.73 -26.85 -21.20
C VAL A 212 2.63 -26.19 -20.37
N LEU A 213 1.36 -26.36 -20.73
CA LEU A 213 0.25 -25.81 -19.97
C LEU A 213 0.22 -26.35 -18.53
N GLU A 214 0.48 -27.65 -18.35
CA GLU A 214 0.57 -28.24 -17.01
C GLU A 214 1.77 -27.70 -16.22
N ARG A 215 2.94 -27.56 -16.85
CA ARG A 215 4.13 -26.97 -16.20
C ARG A 215 3.85 -25.57 -15.68
N PHE A 216 3.20 -24.71 -16.47
CA PHE A 216 2.79 -23.38 -16.02
C PHE A 216 1.83 -23.46 -14.83
N ARG A 217 0.83 -24.36 -14.88
CA ARG A 217 -0.15 -24.55 -13.79
C ARG A 217 0.50 -24.98 -12.48
N CYS A 218 1.62 -25.69 -12.51
CA CYS A 218 2.33 -26.20 -11.34
C CYS A 218 3.33 -25.22 -10.70
N VAL A 219 3.56 -24.04 -11.28
CA VAL A 219 4.46 -23.03 -10.68
C VAL A 219 3.87 -22.55 -9.34
N ARG A 220 4.69 -22.50 -8.29
CA ARG A 220 4.30 -22.09 -6.93
C ARG A 220 5.24 -21.05 -6.33
N GLU A 221 6.33 -20.74 -7.02
CA GLU A 221 7.38 -19.87 -6.53
C GLU A 221 6.96 -18.40 -6.63
N SER A 222 6.97 -17.68 -5.51
CA SER A 222 6.66 -16.25 -5.44
C SER A 222 7.56 -15.40 -6.34
N ASP A 223 8.84 -15.77 -6.44
CA ASP A 223 9.83 -15.12 -7.30
C ASP A 223 9.51 -15.27 -8.81
N ALA A 224 8.54 -16.11 -9.20
CA ALA A 224 8.14 -16.34 -10.58
C ALA A 224 6.93 -15.49 -11.05
N ILE A 225 6.28 -14.75 -10.15
CA ILE A 225 5.02 -14.01 -10.43
C ILE A 225 5.17 -13.06 -11.64
N ASP A 226 6.19 -12.21 -11.63
CA ASP A 226 6.38 -11.23 -12.72
C ASP A 226 6.68 -11.92 -14.06
N ALA A 227 7.47 -13.00 -14.02
CA ALA A 227 7.76 -13.80 -15.20
C ALA A 227 6.51 -14.55 -15.73
N LEU A 228 5.63 -15.04 -14.84
CA LEU A 228 4.35 -15.63 -15.19
C LEU A 228 3.45 -14.61 -15.87
N ALA A 229 3.32 -13.41 -15.28
CA ALA A 229 2.54 -12.31 -15.83
C ALA A 229 3.03 -11.94 -17.24
N ALA A 230 4.35 -11.79 -17.43
CA ALA A 230 4.95 -11.48 -18.72
C ALA A 230 4.76 -12.61 -19.76
N ALA A 231 4.86 -13.87 -19.35
CA ALA A 231 4.66 -15.03 -20.23
C ALA A 231 3.23 -15.14 -20.78
N ALA A 232 2.25 -14.66 -20.02
CA ALA A 232 0.84 -14.63 -20.41
C ALA A 232 0.46 -13.51 -21.40
N GLN A 233 1.38 -12.57 -21.67
CA GLN A 233 1.14 -11.45 -22.58
C GLN A 233 1.43 -11.79 -24.05
N PRO A 234 0.73 -11.17 -25.02
CA PRO A 234 0.98 -11.38 -26.45
C PRO A 234 2.43 -11.12 -26.90
N SER A 235 3.13 -10.21 -26.22
CA SER A 235 4.54 -9.87 -26.45
C SER A 235 5.51 -10.99 -26.07
N GLY A 236 5.15 -11.82 -25.08
CA GLY A 236 5.95 -12.96 -24.62
C GLY A 236 5.83 -14.21 -25.52
N LEU A 237 4.92 -14.19 -26.49
CA LEU A 237 4.61 -15.34 -27.34
C LEU A 237 5.28 -15.24 -28.71
N ASP A 238 5.80 -16.36 -29.23
CA ASP A 238 6.18 -16.47 -30.65
C ASP A 238 4.92 -16.62 -31.53
N SER A 239 4.11 -15.56 -31.52
CA SER A 239 2.80 -15.48 -32.17
C SER A 239 2.89 -15.77 -33.67
N LYS A 240 4.03 -15.48 -34.32
CA LYS A 240 4.23 -15.77 -35.74
C LYS A 240 4.37 -17.27 -35.99
N ARG A 241 5.16 -17.96 -35.18
CA ARG A 241 5.38 -19.41 -35.32
C ARG A 241 4.13 -20.20 -34.95
N LEU A 242 3.44 -19.79 -33.89
CA LEU A 242 2.15 -20.38 -33.49
C LEU A 242 1.11 -20.24 -34.60
N ARG A 243 0.89 -19.03 -35.14
CA ARG A 243 -0.06 -18.82 -36.25
C ARG A 243 0.27 -19.64 -37.49
N ARG A 244 1.55 -19.80 -37.82
CA ARG A 244 1.98 -20.64 -38.95
C ARG A 244 1.58 -22.11 -38.78
N ARG A 245 1.54 -22.62 -37.55
CA ARG A 245 1.24 -24.03 -37.28
C ARG A 245 -0.22 -24.31 -36.95
N LEU A 246 -0.84 -23.43 -36.16
CA LEU A 246 -2.17 -23.62 -35.59
C LEU A 246 -3.25 -22.80 -36.31
N GLY A 247 -2.86 -21.90 -37.21
CA GLY A 247 -3.73 -20.84 -37.70
C GLY A 247 -4.09 -19.83 -36.60
N ASP A 248 -4.92 -18.86 -36.95
CA ASP A 248 -5.30 -17.80 -36.00
C ASP A 248 -6.20 -18.33 -34.87
N ALA A 249 -7.20 -19.14 -35.20
CA ALA A 249 -8.12 -19.72 -34.22
C ALA A 249 -7.40 -20.64 -33.21
N GLY A 250 -6.54 -21.55 -33.68
CA GLY A 250 -5.78 -22.43 -32.79
C GLY A 250 -4.73 -21.69 -31.96
N THR A 251 -4.16 -20.60 -32.49
CA THR A 251 -3.28 -19.72 -31.69
C THR A 251 -4.05 -19.05 -30.58
N GLN A 252 -5.23 -18.49 -30.88
CA GLN A 252 -6.07 -17.85 -29.87
C GLN A 252 -6.50 -18.83 -28.78
N GLU A 253 -6.89 -20.05 -29.15
CA GLU A 253 -7.24 -21.12 -28.20
C GLU A 253 -6.05 -21.50 -27.30
N PHE A 254 -4.85 -21.64 -27.87
CA PHE A 254 -3.65 -21.94 -27.08
C PHE A 254 -3.31 -20.81 -26.10
N VAL A 255 -3.38 -19.55 -26.54
CA VAL A 255 -3.11 -18.39 -25.68
C VAL A 255 -4.11 -18.31 -24.55
N GLU A 256 -5.40 -18.53 -24.81
CA GLU A 256 -6.42 -18.58 -23.77
C GLU A 256 -6.12 -19.67 -22.72
N LYS A 257 -5.78 -20.89 -23.16
CA LYS A 257 -5.40 -21.99 -22.24
C LYS A 257 -4.15 -21.68 -21.43
N LEU A 258 -3.16 -21.02 -22.03
CA LEU A 258 -1.95 -20.60 -21.34
C LEU A 258 -2.28 -19.56 -20.25
N GLN A 259 -3.06 -18.54 -20.59
CA GLN A 259 -3.51 -17.53 -19.64
C GLN A 259 -4.30 -18.15 -18.49
N LEU A 260 -5.19 -19.10 -18.76
CA LEU A 260 -5.90 -19.85 -17.72
C LEU A 260 -4.94 -20.65 -16.82
N SER A 261 -3.89 -21.25 -17.39
CA SER A 261 -2.90 -22.00 -16.61
C SER A 261 -2.05 -21.09 -15.71
N VAL A 262 -1.71 -19.89 -16.20
CA VAL A 262 -1.04 -18.85 -15.40
C VAL A 262 -1.95 -18.34 -14.29
N VAL A 263 -3.24 -18.07 -14.58
CA VAL A 263 -4.22 -17.70 -13.55
C VAL A 263 -4.32 -18.78 -12.47
N SER A 264 -4.37 -20.07 -12.86
CA SER A 264 -4.37 -21.17 -11.88
C SER A 264 -3.09 -21.22 -11.03
N ALA A 265 -1.93 -20.92 -11.60
CA ALA A 265 -0.68 -20.86 -10.83
C ALA A 265 -0.69 -19.69 -9.84
N LEU A 266 -1.06 -18.49 -10.30
CA LEU A 266 -1.16 -17.29 -9.46
C LEU A 266 -2.18 -17.45 -8.34
N ALA A 267 -3.29 -18.15 -8.59
CA ALA A 267 -4.31 -18.45 -7.57
C ALA A 267 -3.73 -19.18 -6.35
N GLU A 268 -2.70 -20.01 -6.56
CA GLU A 268 -2.04 -20.83 -5.55
C GLU A 268 -0.84 -20.12 -4.88
N ILE A 269 -0.46 -18.94 -5.38
CA ILE A 269 0.62 -18.13 -4.81
C ILE A 269 0.00 -17.03 -3.95
N PRO A 270 0.07 -17.09 -2.60
CA PRO A 270 -0.67 -16.18 -1.71
C PRO A 270 -0.17 -14.72 -1.76
N GLU A 271 0.97 -14.46 -2.40
CA GLU A 271 1.60 -13.14 -2.49
C GLU A 271 0.71 -12.04 -3.05
N HIS A 272 0.85 -10.84 -2.49
CA HIS A 272 0.14 -9.64 -2.95
C HIS A 272 0.43 -9.28 -4.41
N ALA A 273 1.64 -9.55 -4.88
CA ALA A 273 1.99 -9.39 -6.29
C ALA A 273 1.15 -10.31 -7.20
N ALA A 274 0.84 -11.53 -6.75
CA ALA A 274 -0.04 -12.45 -7.48
C ALA A 274 -1.49 -11.98 -7.42
N THR A 275 -1.97 -11.52 -6.25
CA THR A 275 -3.29 -10.89 -6.10
C THR A 275 -3.46 -9.71 -7.07
N ARG A 276 -2.49 -8.79 -7.14
CA ARG A 276 -2.51 -7.66 -8.08
C ARG A 276 -2.55 -8.13 -9.54
N THR A 277 -1.74 -9.11 -9.89
CA THR A 277 -1.72 -9.68 -11.26
C THR A 277 -3.07 -10.32 -11.61
N LEU A 278 -3.73 -10.99 -10.67
CA LEU A 278 -5.08 -11.54 -10.84
C LEU A 278 -6.12 -10.44 -11.00
N THR A 279 -6.05 -9.37 -10.21
CA THR A 279 -6.90 -8.18 -10.32
C THR A 279 -6.80 -7.56 -11.71
N GLU A 280 -5.57 -7.29 -12.18
CA GLU A 280 -5.31 -6.77 -13.53
C GLU A 280 -5.86 -7.72 -14.62
N ALA A 281 -5.60 -9.02 -14.49
CA ALA A 281 -6.11 -10.03 -15.44
C ALA A 281 -7.64 -10.11 -15.46
N SER A 282 -8.31 -9.88 -14.32
CA SER A 282 -9.77 -9.89 -14.22
C SER A 282 -10.44 -8.78 -15.04
N LEU A 283 -9.72 -7.68 -15.30
CA LEU A 283 -10.23 -6.51 -16.04
C LEU A 283 -9.68 -6.44 -17.48
N ALA A 284 -8.38 -6.65 -17.64
CA ALA A 284 -7.67 -6.38 -18.89
C ALA A 284 -7.68 -7.55 -19.88
N ALA A 285 -7.86 -8.80 -19.43
CA ALA A 285 -7.76 -9.95 -20.32
C ALA A 285 -8.82 -9.91 -21.43
N ASN A 286 -8.41 -10.22 -22.67
CA ASN A 286 -9.31 -10.21 -23.83
C ASN A 286 -10.38 -11.30 -23.73
N SER A 287 -10.01 -12.50 -23.23
CA SER A 287 -10.93 -13.61 -23.06
C SER A 287 -11.87 -13.41 -21.86
N PRO A 288 -13.20 -13.46 -22.04
CA PRO A 288 -14.15 -13.46 -20.92
C PRO A 288 -14.01 -14.66 -19.98
N GLN A 289 -13.40 -15.76 -20.43
CA GLN A 289 -13.14 -16.92 -19.58
C GLN A 289 -11.98 -16.66 -18.63
N VAL A 290 -10.88 -16.09 -19.15
CA VAL A 290 -9.71 -15.69 -18.35
C VAL A 290 -10.10 -14.64 -17.31
N ARG A 291 -10.88 -13.61 -17.70
CA ARG A 291 -11.36 -12.59 -16.75
C ARG A 291 -12.14 -13.21 -15.59
N ARG A 292 -13.08 -14.10 -15.91
CA ARG A 292 -13.89 -14.79 -14.89
C ARG A 292 -13.07 -15.72 -14.02
N ALA A 293 -12.10 -16.45 -14.58
CA ALA A 293 -11.21 -17.31 -13.81
C ALA A 293 -10.33 -16.49 -12.85
N ALA A 294 -9.79 -15.36 -13.31
CA ALA A 294 -8.99 -14.45 -12.48
C ALA A 294 -9.82 -13.83 -11.35
N ALA A 295 -11.04 -13.35 -11.66
CA ALA A 295 -11.96 -12.86 -10.63
C ALA A 295 -12.35 -13.95 -9.61
N ALA A 296 -12.58 -15.19 -10.07
CA ALA A 296 -12.89 -16.30 -9.17
C ALA A 296 -11.69 -16.67 -8.27
N ALA A 297 -10.46 -16.55 -8.77
CA ALA A 297 -9.24 -16.79 -7.99
C ALA A 297 -9.02 -15.73 -6.88
N LEU A 298 -9.62 -14.55 -6.99
CA LEU A 298 -9.56 -13.51 -5.96
C LEU A 298 -10.47 -13.80 -4.76
N ARG A 299 -11.43 -14.73 -4.85
CA ARG A 299 -12.37 -15.04 -3.74
C ARG A 299 -11.70 -15.51 -2.46
N SER A 300 -10.52 -16.13 -2.58
CA SER A 300 -9.74 -16.59 -1.42
C SER A 300 -8.80 -15.51 -0.86
N ARG A 301 -8.75 -14.33 -1.49
CA ARG A 301 -7.89 -13.21 -1.09
C ARG A 301 -8.64 -12.29 -0.15
N THR A 302 -7.89 -11.53 0.67
CA THR A 302 -8.50 -10.53 1.55
C THR A 302 -9.06 -9.40 0.69
N GLU A 303 -10.35 -9.08 0.87
CA GLU A 303 -11.06 -8.10 0.06
C GLU A 303 -10.41 -6.71 0.08
N THR A 304 -9.81 -6.32 1.20
CA THR A 304 -9.05 -5.06 1.35
C THR A 304 -7.85 -4.96 0.42
N ASP A 305 -7.32 -6.08 -0.07
CA ASP A 305 -6.10 -6.09 -0.87
C ASP A 305 -6.35 -5.68 -2.33
N TYR A 306 -7.59 -5.83 -2.83
CA TYR A 306 -7.89 -5.64 -4.24
C TYR A 306 -9.22 -4.93 -4.55
N ILE A 307 -10.21 -4.91 -3.64
CA ILE A 307 -11.47 -4.18 -3.91
C ILE A 307 -11.24 -2.69 -4.13
N PRO A 308 -10.40 -1.97 -3.35
CA PRO A 308 -10.08 -0.58 -3.66
C PRO A 308 -9.54 -0.38 -5.08
N GLN A 309 -8.70 -1.31 -5.55
CA GLN A 309 -8.14 -1.26 -6.91
C GLN A 309 -9.22 -1.47 -7.97
N LEU A 310 -10.18 -2.37 -7.73
CA LEU A 310 -11.33 -2.56 -8.62
C LEU A 310 -12.24 -1.33 -8.64
N LEU A 311 -12.55 -0.76 -7.48
CA LEU A 311 -13.42 0.42 -7.40
C LEU A 311 -12.77 1.66 -8.03
N HIS A 312 -11.45 1.78 -7.96
CA HIS A 312 -10.69 2.85 -8.62
C HIS A 312 -10.89 2.87 -10.15
N GLU A 313 -11.14 1.71 -10.75
CA GLU A 313 -11.37 1.59 -12.20
C GLU A 313 -12.80 2.00 -12.62
N LEU A 314 -13.69 2.29 -11.66
CA LEU A 314 -15.02 2.82 -11.93
C LEU A 314 -14.97 4.32 -12.23
N GLU A 315 -15.64 4.73 -13.31
CA GLU A 315 -15.68 6.14 -13.72
C GLU A 315 -17.11 6.60 -14.03
N ALA A 316 -17.47 7.83 -13.69
CA ALA A 316 -18.76 8.39 -14.09
C ALA A 316 -18.74 8.87 -15.56
N PRO A 317 -19.87 8.74 -16.28
CA PRO A 317 -19.98 9.30 -17.63
C PRO A 317 -19.96 10.84 -17.60
N ILE A 318 -19.50 11.44 -18.70
CA ILE A 318 -19.52 12.89 -18.92
C ILE A 318 -20.91 13.31 -19.45
N GLU A 319 -21.59 14.17 -18.71
CA GLU A 319 -22.75 14.92 -19.18
C GLU A 319 -22.28 16.16 -19.94
N ALA A 320 -22.62 16.29 -21.23
CA ALA A 320 -22.23 17.45 -22.05
C ALA A 320 -23.45 18.22 -22.57
N SER A 321 -23.49 19.54 -22.31
CA SER A 321 -24.37 20.49 -22.99
C SER A 321 -23.56 21.24 -24.04
N VAL A 322 -23.99 21.21 -25.30
CA VAL A 322 -23.30 21.91 -26.39
C VAL A 322 -24.30 22.73 -27.18
N ASP A 323 -24.08 24.03 -27.22
CA ASP A 323 -24.99 25.02 -27.78
C ASP A 323 -24.28 25.86 -28.86
N VAL A 324 -24.98 26.13 -29.95
CA VAL A 324 -24.49 27.00 -31.03
C VAL A 324 -25.41 28.22 -31.10
N VAL A 325 -24.84 29.38 -30.82
CA VAL A 325 -25.56 30.65 -30.80
C VAL A 325 -24.99 31.55 -31.90
N SER A 326 -25.87 32.28 -32.60
CA SER A 326 -25.47 33.33 -33.52
C SER A 326 -26.24 34.61 -33.25
N SER A 327 -25.56 35.74 -33.29
CA SER A 327 -26.15 37.07 -33.12
C SER A 327 -26.21 37.84 -34.44
N SER A 328 -27.08 38.87 -34.47
CA SER A 328 -27.35 39.69 -35.65
C SER A 328 -26.17 40.57 -36.08
N ASP A 329 -25.18 40.77 -35.22
CA ASP A 329 -23.92 41.47 -35.46
C ASP A 329 -22.82 40.59 -36.08
N GLY A 330 -23.11 39.31 -36.37
CA GLY A 330 -22.22 38.40 -37.08
C GLY A 330 -21.32 37.56 -36.19
N VAL A 331 -21.55 37.53 -34.87
CA VAL A 331 -20.86 36.60 -33.97
C VAL A 331 -21.52 35.23 -34.02
N VAL A 332 -20.71 34.18 -34.18
CA VAL A 332 -21.13 32.78 -34.06
C VAL A 332 -20.31 32.13 -32.95
N THR A 333 -20.97 31.62 -31.92
CA THR A 333 -20.33 30.98 -30.77
C THR A 333 -20.79 29.53 -30.66
N CYS A 334 -19.84 28.63 -30.42
CA CYS A 334 -20.08 27.26 -29.97
C CYS A 334 -19.64 27.17 -28.50
N GLU A 335 -20.58 26.94 -27.60
CA GLU A 335 -20.34 26.79 -26.17
C GLU A 335 -20.56 25.32 -25.79
N ALA A 336 -19.63 24.75 -25.02
CA ALA A 336 -19.71 23.39 -24.52
C ALA A 336 -19.44 23.38 -23.01
N THR A 337 -20.34 22.79 -22.23
CA THR A 337 -20.18 22.55 -20.80
C THR A 337 -20.19 21.05 -20.56
N PHE A 338 -19.17 20.57 -19.86
CA PHE A 338 -18.95 19.18 -19.49
C PHE A 338 -19.06 19.05 -17.98
N VAL A 339 -19.81 18.06 -17.51
CA VAL A 339 -19.99 17.73 -16.10
C VAL A 339 -19.74 16.23 -15.94
N ARG A 340 -18.81 15.85 -15.05
CA ARG A 340 -18.63 14.46 -14.61
C ARG A 340 -18.97 14.41 -13.13
N ARG A 341 -19.89 13.53 -12.74
CA ARG A 341 -20.32 13.38 -11.33
C ARG A 341 -19.73 12.10 -10.78
N ASP A 342 -18.49 12.17 -10.33
CA ASP A 342 -17.84 11.03 -9.69
C ASP A 342 -18.38 10.83 -8.27
N PHE A 343 -18.00 9.72 -7.66
CA PHE A 343 -18.44 9.40 -6.30
C PHE A 343 -17.89 10.40 -5.26
N ASP A 344 -16.71 10.95 -5.51
CA ASP A 344 -15.95 11.83 -4.61
C ASP A 344 -16.05 13.32 -4.98
N ALA A 345 -16.23 13.65 -6.27
CA ALA A 345 -16.38 15.04 -6.74
C ALA A 345 -17.18 15.20 -8.04
N ASP A 346 -17.88 16.34 -8.14
CA ASP A 346 -18.41 16.84 -9.40
C ASP A 346 -17.33 17.68 -10.10
N TYR A 347 -16.85 17.22 -11.25
CA TYR A 347 -15.98 18.00 -12.12
C TYR A 347 -16.82 18.74 -13.15
N ARG A 348 -16.63 20.06 -13.27
CA ARG A 348 -17.27 20.90 -14.29
C ARG A 348 -16.24 21.69 -15.09
N HIS A 349 -16.29 21.55 -16.40
CA HIS A 349 -15.46 22.32 -17.33
C HIS A 349 -16.33 22.95 -18.42
N SER A 350 -16.07 24.21 -18.75
CA SER A 350 -16.77 24.91 -19.84
C SER A 350 -15.76 25.47 -20.83
N ALA A 351 -15.99 25.23 -22.11
CA ALA A 351 -15.17 25.72 -23.22
C ALA A 351 -16.06 26.46 -24.22
N SER A 352 -15.57 27.59 -24.73
CA SER A 352 -16.29 28.40 -25.72
C SER A 352 -15.38 28.76 -26.88
N ASP A 353 -15.91 28.74 -28.09
CA ASP A 353 -15.21 29.14 -29.32
C ASP A 353 -16.09 30.09 -30.12
N THR A 354 -15.55 31.28 -30.40
CA THR A 354 -16.29 32.40 -30.98
C THR A 354 -15.62 32.89 -32.25
N GLU A 355 -16.38 32.90 -33.34
CA GLU A 355 -15.98 33.47 -34.62
C GLU A 355 -16.75 34.77 -34.90
N LEU A 356 -16.01 35.87 -35.14
CA LEU A 356 -16.59 37.13 -35.61
C LEU A 356 -16.57 37.16 -37.14
N ILE A 357 -17.75 37.29 -37.75
CA ILE A 357 -17.93 37.38 -39.19
C ILE A 357 -18.27 38.82 -39.54
N THR A 358 -17.40 39.50 -40.29
CA THR A 358 -17.61 40.90 -40.66
C THR A 358 -18.08 41.04 -42.10
N ALA A 359 -18.98 41.99 -42.37
CA ALA A 359 -19.37 42.32 -43.73
C ALA A 359 -18.24 43.05 -44.47
N ARG A 360 -18.08 42.76 -45.77
CA ARG A 360 -17.08 43.42 -46.61
C ARG A 360 -17.69 44.68 -47.24
N GLU A 361 -16.93 45.76 -47.24
CA GLU A 361 -17.28 46.98 -47.97
C GLU A 361 -16.80 46.89 -49.42
N ASN A 362 -17.70 47.18 -50.36
CA ASN A 362 -17.40 47.22 -51.78
C ASN A 362 -16.65 48.51 -52.13
N ALA A 363 -15.99 48.54 -53.30
CA ALA A 363 -15.25 49.72 -53.77
C ALA A 363 -16.12 50.99 -53.97
N ASP A 364 -17.44 50.84 -54.01
CA ASP A 364 -18.43 51.92 -54.13
C ASP A 364 -19.01 52.38 -52.76
N GLY A 365 -18.49 51.87 -51.64
CA GLY A 365 -18.96 52.20 -50.29
C GLY A 365 -20.22 51.45 -49.84
N THR A 366 -20.73 50.50 -50.63
CA THR A 366 -21.88 49.66 -50.25
C THR A 366 -21.43 48.42 -49.46
N ILE A 367 -22.29 47.90 -48.58
CA ILE A 367 -22.01 46.68 -47.80
C ILE A 367 -22.45 45.44 -48.59
N ASP A 368 -21.57 44.44 -48.73
CA ASP A 368 -21.91 43.15 -49.32
C ASP A 368 -22.76 42.28 -48.36
N ALA A 369 -24.05 42.60 -48.31
CA ALA A 369 -25.02 41.88 -47.47
C ALA A 369 -25.17 40.40 -47.89
N ALA A 370 -24.98 40.07 -49.17
CA ALA A 370 -25.08 38.70 -49.67
C ALA A 370 -23.85 37.87 -49.26
N GLY A 371 -22.65 38.43 -49.40
CA GLY A 371 -21.40 37.83 -48.92
C GLY A 371 -21.39 37.64 -47.41
N PHE A 372 -21.89 38.62 -46.65
CA PHE A 372 -22.08 38.49 -45.20
C PHE A 372 -23.01 37.34 -44.83
N ARG A 373 -24.22 37.25 -45.42
CA ARG A 373 -25.14 36.12 -45.19
C ARG A 373 -24.51 34.77 -45.52
N ASN A 374 -23.79 34.69 -46.64
CA ASN A 374 -23.11 33.46 -47.04
C ASN A 374 -21.96 33.08 -46.08
N ALA A 375 -21.21 34.07 -45.58
CA ALA A 375 -20.16 33.86 -44.59
C ALA A 375 -20.76 33.43 -43.24
N LEU A 376 -21.82 34.08 -42.77
CA LEU A 376 -22.57 33.72 -41.56
C LEU A 376 -23.09 32.27 -41.64
N ALA A 377 -23.68 31.89 -42.77
CA ALA A 377 -24.14 30.51 -42.99
C ALA A 377 -22.99 29.49 -42.99
N ARG A 378 -21.79 29.86 -43.46
CA ARG A 378 -20.60 28.99 -43.37
C ARG A 378 -20.08 28.89 -41.94
N GLY A 379 -20.03 29.99 -41.20
CA GLY A 379 -19.66 30.02 -39.78
C GLY A 379 -20.59 29.16 -38.94
N LEU A 380 -21.91 29.34 -39.08
CA LEU A 380 -22.93 28.50 -38.46
C LEU A 380 -22.74 27.02 -38.77
N ARG A 381 -22.50 26.65 -40.04
CA ARG A 381 -22.23 25.24 -40.40
C ARG A 381 -20.97 24.69 -39.74
N ARG A 382 -19.89 25.49 -39.64
CA ARG A 382 -18.66 25.07 -38.94
C ARG A 382 -18.90 24.88 -37.44
N ALA A 383 -19.60 25.82 -36.80
CA ALA A 383 -19.96 25.71 -35.39
C ALA A 383 -20.88 24.50 -35.12
N GLN A 384 -21.86 24.24 -36.00
CA GLN A 384 -22.71 23.04 -35.93
C GLN A 384 -21.91 21.74 -36.09
N GLN A 385 -21.01 21.67 -37.08
CA GLN A 385 -20.12 20.52 -37.26
C GLN A 385 -19.19 20.30 -36.06
N LYS A 386 -18.70 21.38 -35.44
CA LYS A 386 -17.92 21.30 -34.21
C LYS A 386 -18.76 20.75 -33.05
N ALA A 387 -19.98 21.26 -32.87
CA ALA A 387 -20.89 20.78 -31.84
C ALA A 387 -21.25 19.30 -32.01
N GLU A 388 -21.51 18.86 -33.24
CA GLU A 388 -21.74 17.44 -33.57
C GLU A 388 -20.52 16.57 -33.25
N ARG A 389 -19.31 17.05 -33.58
CA ARG A 389 -18.06 16.35 -33.24
C ARG A 389 -17.90 16.20 -31.74
N ILE A 390 -18.05 17.28 -30.97
CA ILE A 390 -17.96 17.24 -29.50
C ILE A 390 -18.96 16.25 -28.91
N ARG A 391 -20.23 16.28 -29.36
CA ARG A 391 -21.24 15.31 -28.89
C ARG A 391 -20.88 13.88 -29.27
N GLY A 392 -20.34 13.65 -30.46
CA GLY A 392 -19.87 12.34 -30.91
C GLY A 392 -18.70 11.82 -30.07
N ASP A 393 -17.72 12.68 -29.78
CA ASP A 393 -16.55 12.35 -28.96
C ASP A 393 -16.96 12.00 -27.52
N VAL A 394 -17.87 12.78 -26.91
CA VAL A 394 -18.43 12.50 -25.58
C VAL A 394 -19.23 11.19 -25.56
N ALA A 395 -20.03 10.93 -26.59
CA ALA A 395 -20.79 9.69 -26.67
C ALA A 395 -19.87 8.46 -26.80
N ALA A 396 -18.82 8.55 -27.61
CA ALA A 396 -17.82 7.49 -27.73
C ALA A 396 -17.07 7.27 -26.41
N TYR A 397 -16.66 8.36 -25.73
CA TYR A 397 -16.04 8.30 -24.41
C TYR A 397 -16.93 7.59 -23.39
N ASN A 398 -18.19 8.00 -23.27
CA ASN A 398 -19.12 7.40 -22.32
C ASN A 398 -19.40 5.93 -22.65
N GLN A 399 -19.41 5.55 -23.92
CA GLN A 399 -19.52 4.14 -24.31
C GLN A 399 -18.29 3.33 -23.87
N ASP A 400 -17.10 3.94 -23.85
CA ASP A 400 -15.87 3.31 -23.39
C ASP A 400 -15.83 3.19 -21.86
N VAL A 401 -16.29 4.22 -21.14
CA VAL A 401 -16.54 4.21 -19.69
C VAL A 401 -17.50 3.08 -19.31
N GLU A 402 -18.66 2.99 -19.98
CA GLU A 402 -19.66 1.96 -19.73
C GLU A 402 -19.07 0.55 -19.89
N ARG A 403 -18.27 0.33 -20.94
CA ARG A 403 -17.60 -0.97 -21.15
C ARG A 403 -16.56 -1.29 -20.08
N ARG A 404 -15.86 -0.30 -19.54
CA ARG A 404 -14.91 -0.48 -18.42
C ARG A 404 -15.67 -0.79 -17.13
N ASN A 405 -16.65 0.03 -16.78
CA ASN A 405 -17.48 -0.16 -15.59
C ASN A 405 -18.13 -1.54 -15.58
N GLN A 406 -18.69 -1.99 -16.71
CA GLN A 406 -19.30 -3.31 -16.77
C GLN A 406 -18.31 -4.45 -16.49
N ARG A 407 -17.04 -4.33 -16.90
CA ARG A 407 -16.02 -5.34 -16.58
C ARG A 407 -15.70 -5.37 -15.09
N VAL A 408 -15.61 -4.21 -14.46
CA VAL A 408 -15.39 -4.09 -13.01
C VAL A 408 -16.56 -4.69 -12.25
N LEU A 409 -17.80 -4.31 -12.61
CA LEU A 409 -19.02 -4.83 -11.99
C LEU A 409 -19.15 -6.35 -12.17
N ASP A 410 -18.81 -6.88 -13.35
CA ASP A 410 -18.78 -8.33 -13.59
C ASP A 410 -17.74 -9.04 -12.71
N ALA A 411 -16.55 -8.46 -12.55
CA ALA A 411 -15.52 -9.00 -11.67
C ALA A 411 -15.98 -8.99 -10.21
N LEU A 412 -16.50 -7.86 -9.73
CA LEU A 412 -17.03 -7.69 -8.37
C LEU A 412 -18.14 -8.71 -8.07
N ARG A 413 -19.11 -8.89 -8.98
CA ARG A 413 -20.16 -9.93 -8.87
C ARG A 413 -19.59 -11.34 -8.77
N VAL A 414 -18.56 -11.64 -9.57
CA VAL A 414 -17.90 -12.95 -9.50
C VAL A 414 -17.20 -13.11 -8.15
N ILE A 415 -16.58 -12.06 -7.60
CA ILE A 415 -15.83 -12.13 -6.35
C ILE A 415 -16.77 -12.25 -5.15
N THR A 416 -17.65 -11.28 -4.94
CA THR A 416 -18.45 -11.19 -3.72
C THR A 416 -19.72 -12.03 -3.78
N GLY A 417 -20.17 -12.41 -4.99
CA GLY A 417 -21.50 -13.00 -5.19
C GLY A 417 -22.64 -12.00 -5.09
N GLU A 418 -22.36 -10.73 -4.81
CA GLU A 418 -23.36 -9.68 -4.65
C GLU A 418 -23.93 -9.27 -6.01
N VAL A 419 -25.26 -9.32 -6.12
CA VAL A 419 -25.98 -9.05 -7.38
C VAL A 419 -26.85 -7.80 -7.31
N ASP A 420 -27.14 -7.29 -6.11
CA ASP A 420 -28.03 -6.16 -5.91
C ASP A 420 -27.33 -4.81 -6.12
N LEU A 421 -25.99 -4.78 -6.04
CA LEU A 421 -25.16 -3.61 -6.35
C LEU A 421 -24.93 -3.52 -7.87
N ALA A 422 -25.81 -2.79 -8.56
CA ALA A 422 -25.81 -2.64 -10.02
C ALA A 422 -25.04 -1.41 -10.51
N GLU A 423 -25.01 -0.33 -9.71
CA GLU A 423 -24.45 0.95 -10.10
C GLU A 423 -23.11 1.24 -9.40
N PRO A 424 -22.13 1.89 -10.05
CA PRO A 424 -20.84 2.23 -9.44
C PRO A 424 -20.95 2.95 -8.09
N ALA A 425 -21.90 3.88 -7.96
CA ALA A 425 -22.10 4.63 -6.71
C ALA A 425 -22.54 3.75 -5.53
N GLN A 426 -23.27 2.67 -5.79
CA GLN A 426 -23.73 1.74 -4.75
C GLN A 426 -22.57 0.94 -4.18
N TRP A 427 -21.63 0.51 -5.04
CA TRP A 427 -20.40 -0.17 -4.64
C TRP A 427 -19.52 0.69 -3.76
N TRP A 428 -19.32 1.95 -4.15
CA TRP A 428 -18.56 2.90 -3.35
C TRP A 428 -19.21 3.20 -2.00
N THR A 429 -20.55 3.31 -1.96
CA THR A 429 -21.31 3.48 -0.71
C THR A 429 -21.14 2.27 0.20
N ALA A 430 -21.33 1.05 -0.34
CA ALA A 430 -21.16 -0.19 0.41
C ALA A 430 -19.72 -0.35 0.94
N TRP A 431 -18.71 0.04 0.15
CA TRP A 431 -17.31 0.00 0.58
C TRP A 431 -17.00 1.03 1.68
N GLN A 432 -17.59 2.22 1.62
CA GLN A 432 -17.48 3.21 2.70
C GLN A 432 -18.13 2.71 3.98
N GLU A 433 -19.32 2.11 3.91
CA GLU A 433 -19.99 1.51 5.07
C GLU A 433 -19.19 0.33 5.65
N TYR A 434 -18.62 -0.50 4.78
CA TYR A 434 -17.76 -1.61 5.19
C TYR A 434 -16.54 -1.10 5.96
N ASN A 435 -15.80 -0.11 5.44
CA ASN A 435 -14.58 0.38 6.10
C ASN A 435 -14.82 1.47 7.15
N GLU A 436 -16.05 1.98 7.28
CA GLU A 436 -16.37 3.18 8.08
C GLU A 436 -15.56 4.44 7.64
N LEU A 437 -15.09 4.37 6.37
CA LEU A 437 -14.66 5.39 5.40
C LEU A 437 -15.43 6.72 5.40
N ASN A 438 -15.18 7.69 6.28
CA ASN A 438 -15.66 9.07 6.13
C ASN A 438 -14.76 9.90 5.20
N VAL A 439 -14.87 9.63 3.90
CA VAL A 439 -14.11 10.31 2.83
C VAL A 439 -14.43 11.82 2.74
N SER A 440 -15.60 12.26 3.21
CA SER A 440 -15.98 13.68 3.17
C SER A 440 -15.06 14.60 4.00
N TYR A 441 -14.37 14.06 5.01
CA TYR A 441 -13.41 14.80 5.84
C TYR A 441 -12.00 14.88 5.25
N LEU A 442 -11.56 13.89 4.46
CA LEU A 442 -10.26 13.92 3.74
C LEU A 442 -10.16 15.15 2.80
N ARG A 443 -11.31 15.59 2.28
CA ARG A 443 -11.44 16.68 1.30
C ARG A 443 -11.19 18.09 1.88
N GLN A 444 -11.32 18.31 3.19
CA GLN A 444 -11.10 19.65 3.76
C GLN A 444 -9.63 20.01 3.97
N THR A 445 -8.72 19.03 3.86
CA THR A 445 -7.33 19.18 4.31
C THR A 445 -6.27 18.91 3.25
N TYR A 446 -6.69 18.56 2.04
CA TYR A 446 -5.85 18.39 0.85
C TYR A 446 -6.57 19.00 -0.37
N ASP A 447 -6.53 20.32 -0.50
CA ASP A 447 -6.88 21.03 -1.74
C ASP A 447 -5.59 21.32 -2.51
N THR A 448 -5.08 20.29 -3.20
CA THR A 448 -4.09 20.44 -4.27
C THR A 448 -4.70 19.79 -5.51
N GLU A 449 -4.58 20.45 -6.67
CA GLU A 449 -5.18 20.09 -7.97
C GLU A 449 -4.76 18.72 -8.56
N GLU A 450 -4.24 17.80 -7.76
CA GLU A 450 -4.00 16.41 -8.10
C GLU A 450 -4.68 15.51 -7.05
N SER A 451 -6.01 15.42 -7.15
CA SER A 451 -6.80 14.42 -6.43
C SER A 451 -6.98 13.21 -7.32
N TYR A 452 -6.23 12.15 -7.04
CA TYR A 452 -6.63 10.77 -7.30
C TYR A 452 -5.94 9.93 -6.24
N TYR A 453 -6.67 9.01 -5.59
CA TYR A 453 -6.16 7.93 -4.73
C TYR A 453 -4.70 7.59 -5.08
N VAL A 454 -3.75 8.26 -4.40
CA VAL A 454 -2.37 8.36 -4.89
C VAL A 454 -1.72 7.00 -4.74
N ASP A 455 -1.81 6.25 -5.84
CA ASP A 455 -0.69 5.71 -6.58
C ASP A 455 0.43 5.20 -5.68
N THR A 456 0.48 3.88 -5.56
CA THR A 456 1.62 3.15 -5.01
C THR A 456 1.89 3.42 -3.53
N PHE A 457 1.46 2.46 -2.71
CA PHE A 457 2.18 2.09 -1.49
C PHE A 457 3.64 1.78 -1.85
N VAL A 458 4.46 2.83 -1.84
CA VAL A 458 5.92 2.80 -1.75
C VAL A 458 6.26 3.94 -0.80
N ASP A 459 6.34 3.62 0.49
CA ASP A 459 7.05 4.42 1.50
C ASP A 459 6.74 5.95 1.53
N ALA A 460 5.82 6.34 2.42
CA ALA A 460 5.56 7.69 2.92
C ALA A 460 5.02 8.79 1.94
N PRO A 461 4.16 9.71 2.42
CA PRO A 461 3.47 10.70 1.58
C PRO A 461 4.37 11.89 1.15
N PRO A 462 4.09 12.54 0.00
CA PRO A 462 4.56 13.89 -0.26
C PRO A 462 3.77 14.89 0.62
N VAL A 463 4.48 15.69 1.43
CA VAL A 463 3.89 16.85 2.12
C VAL A 463 4.37 18.14 1.47
N ALA A 464 3.42 18.94 0.96
CA ALA A 464 3.34 20.38 1.22
C ALA A 464 2.08 20.97 0.55
N THR A 465 1.07 21.35 1.34
CA THR A 465 0.55 22.73 1.40
C THR A 465 -0.22 22.92 2.72
N SER A 466 0.05 24.02 3.42
CA SER A 466 -0.59 24.45 4.66
C SER A 466 -1.99 25.02 4.40
N LEU A 467 -3.02 24.56 5.13
CA LEU A 467 -3.88 25.34 6.05
C LEU A 467 -5.03 24.50 6.65
N SER A 468 -5.29 24.72 7.95
CA SER A 468 -6.49 24.42 8.76
C SER A 468 -6.93 22.96 8.96
N THR A 469 -6.76 22.53 10.21
CA THR A 469 -7.10 21.24 10.83
C THR A 469 -8.61 20.95 10.90
N VAL A 470 -9.10 20.13 9.98
CA VAL A 470 -10.05 19.04 10.25
C VAL A 470 -9.68 17.87 9.31
N ARG A 471 -9.10 16.80 9.87
CA ARG A 471 -8.54 15.61 9.18
C ARG A 471 -9.31 14.34 9.63
N PRO A 472 -9.34 13.24 8.85
CA PRO A 472 -10.47 12.31 8.71
C PRO A 472 -10.90 11.56 9.98
N SER A 473 -12.19 11.19 10.03
CA SER A 473 -12.79 10.40 11.10
C SER A 473 -12.90 8.93 10.70
N CYS A 474 -11.78 8.22 10.66
CA CYS A 474 -11.79 6.76 10.50
C CYS A 474 -10.70 6.20 11.37
N GLU A 475 -11.04 5.19 12.15
CA GLU A 475 -10.08 4.46 12.98
C GLU A 475 -9.57 5.30 14.15
N CYS A 476 -10.42 5.72 15.07
CA CYS A 476 -9.99 6.54 16.20
C CYS A 476 -10.31 5.90 17.56
N PHE A 477 -9.63 6.35 18.61
CA PHE A 477 -9.86 5.97 20.00
C PHE A 477 -10.53 7.09 20.80
N ALA A 478 -11.29 6.72 21.83
CA ALA A 478 -11.78 7.68 22.80
C ALA A 478 -10.64 8.30 23.63
N PRO A 479 -10.79 9.53 24.16
CA PRO A 479 -9.82 10.14 25.07
C PRO A 479 -9.53 9.25 26.28
N GLY A 480 -8.31 9.30 26.79
CA GLY A 480 -7.84 8.50 27.91
C GLY A 480 -7.29 7.12 27.51
N THR A 481 -7.42 6.72 26.24
CA THR A 481 -6.79 5.48 25.74
C THR A 481 -5.28 5.58 25.91
N GLN A 482 -4.69 4.61 26.61
CA GLN A 482 -3.27 4.59 26.90
C GLN A 482 -2.48 4.15 25.66
N VAL A 483 -1.51 4.95 25.22
CA VAL A 483 -0.53 4.63 24.19
C VAL A 483 0.83 4.47 24.84
N TRP A 484 1.57 3.43 24.47
CA TRP A 484 2.88 3.16 25.05
C TRP A 484 3.98 4.00 24.40
N THR A 485 4.61 4.85 25.20
CA THR A 485 5.73 5.71 24.78
C THR A 485 7.04 5.22 25.37
N ARG A 486 8.16 5.84 24.97
CA ARG A 486 9.49 5.55 25.54
C ARG A 486 9.56 5.65 27.07
N SER A 487 8.70 6.45 27.71
CA SER A 487 8.63 6.60 29.17
C SER A 487 7.40 5.96 29.82
N GLY A 488 6.70 5.07 29.12
CA GLY A 488 5.50 4.39 29.60
C GLY A 488 4.20 4.92 29.01
N PRO A 489 3.04 4.54 29.56
CA PRO A 489 1.74 4.84 28.97
C PRO A 489 1.37 6.31 29.12
N ARG A 490 0.87 6.91 28.05
CA ARG A 490 0.30 8.26 28.03
C ARG A 490 -1.04 8.25 27.32
N ALA A 491 -1.96 9.10 27.74
CA ALA A 491 -3.26 9.21 27.09
C ALA A 491 -3.10 9.72 25.65
N ILE A 492 -3.82 9.12 24.69
CA ILE A 492 -3.66 9.38 23.26
C ILE A 492 -3.80 10.86 22.90
N GLU A 493 -4.70 11.60 23.56
CA GLU A 493 -4.91 13.03 23.32
C GLU A 493 -3.75 13.92 23.81
N GLN A 494 -2.80 13.36 24.57
CA GLN A 494 -1.64 14.07 25.09
C GLN A 494 -0.37 13.82 24.28
N ILE A 495 -0.38 12.83 23.38
CA ILE A 495 0.74 12.52 22.48
C ILE A 495 0.92 13.67 21.50
N ARG A 496 2.18 14.04 21.21
CA ARG A 496 2.52 15.10 20.25
C ARG A 496 3.39 14.58 19.10
N PRO A 497 3.33 15.22 17.91
CA PRO A 497 4.31 14.97 16.86
C PRO A 497 5.74 15.12 17.38
N GLY A 498 6.61 14.18 16.99
CA GLY A 498 7.99 14.11 17.47
C GLY A 498 8.21 13.12 18.61
N GLU A 499 7.16 12.72 19.34
CA GLU A 499 7.25 11.69 20.36
C GLU A 499 7.44 10.30 19.78
N LEU A 500 8.02 9.41 20.57
CA LEU A 500 8.26 8.02 20.19
C LEU A 500 7.25 7.10 20.87
N VAL A 501 6.57 6.28 20.07
CA VAL A 501 5.62 5.26 20.51
C VAL A 501 6.19 3.87 20.25
N LEU A 502 5.89 2.90 21.12
CA LEU A 502 6.26 1.52 20.89
C LEU A 502 5.43 0.98 19.71
N SER A 503 6.12 0.40 18.75
CA SER A 503 5.54 -0.06 17.49
C SER A 503 6.16 -1.39 17.09
N GLN A 504 5.42 -2.16 16.29
CA GLN A 504 5.90 -3.43 15.77
C GLN A 504 5.55 -3.58 14.30
N ASP A 505 6.52 -3.95 13.47
CA ASP A 505 6.29 -4.28 12.07
C ASP A 505 5.61 -5.66 11.98
N PRO A 506 4.39 -5.75 11.41
CA PRO A 506 3.72 -7.04 11.27
C PRO A 506 4.47 -8.03 10.36
N THR A 507 5.25 -7.55 9.39
CA THR A 507 5.93 -8.40 8.40
C THR A 507 7.18 -9.04 8.98
N THR A 508 8.06 -8.22 9.57
CA THR A 508 9.36 -8.67 10.10
C THR A 508 9.29 -9.05 11.58
N GLY A 509 8.28 -8.57 12.29
CA GLY A 509 8.17 -8.69 13.74
C GLY A 509 9.09 -7.74 14.50
N GLU A 510 9.76 -6.82 13.80
CA GLU A 510 10.65 -5.83 14.40
C GLU A 510 9.90 -4.97 15.42
N LEU A 511 10.40 -4.95 16.65
CA LEU A 511 9.85 -4.17 17.76
C LEU A 511 10.80 -3.01 18.05
N ASP A 512 10.30 -1.78 17.92
CA ASP A 512 11.08 -0.58 18.17
C ASP A 512 10.20 0.63 18.52
N TYR A 513 10.82 1.72 18.94
CA TYR A 513 10.18 3.00 19.16
C TYR A 513 10.17 3.84 17.88
N ARG A 514 8.97 4.11 17.34
CA ARG A 514 8.80 4.88 16.11
C ARG A 514 8.24 6.28 16.37
N PRO A 515 8.68 7.30 15.60
CA PRO A 515 8.20 8.66 15.78
C PRO A 515 6.76 8.83 15.31
N VAL A 516 6.00 9.59 16.10
CA VAL A 516 4.68 10.10 15.74
C VAL A 516 4.88 11.26 14.79
N LEU A 517 4.44 11.08 13.55
CA LEU A 517 4.53 12.08 12.49
C LEU A 517 3.42 13.10 12.58
N GLU A 518 2.19 12.67 12.87
CA GLU A 518 1.00 13.51 13.04
C GLU A 518 0.07 12.94 14.11
N THR A 519 -0.78 13.79 14.67
CA THR A 519 -1.87 13.39 15.56
C THR A 519 -3.19 13.89 14.98
N THR A 520 -4.27 13.14 15.19
CA THR A 520 -5.60 13.51 14.68
C THR A 520 -6.59 13.63 15.83
N ALA A 521 -7.55 14.54 15.67
CA ALA A 521 -8.67 14.71 16.57
C ALA A 521 -9.91 15.07 15.75
N GLY A 522 -10.98 14.30 15.89
CA GLY A 522 -12.20 14.49 15.11
C GLY A 522 -13.43 13.85 15.75
N PRO A 523 -14.64 14.24 15.32
CA PRO A 523 -15.87 13.64 15.83
C PRO A 523 -16.04 12.21 15.28
N ALA A 524 -16.32 11.26 16.17
CA ALA A 524 -16.79 9.91 15.83
C ALA A 524 -18.29 9.80 16.08
N LYS A 525 -19.02 9.16 15.15
CA LYS A 525 -20.49 8.99 15.26
C LYS A 525 -20.90 8.06 16.41
N ARG A 526 -20.11 7.02 16.64
CA ARG A 526 -20.29 6.00 17.69
C ARG A 526 -18.94 5.37 18.03
N PHE A 527 -18.87 4.76 19.21
CA PHE A 527 -17.73 3.95 19.63
C PHE A 527 -18.17 2.51 19.93
N LEU A 528 -17.21 1.61 20.03
CA LEU A 528 -17.32 0.26 20.56
C LEU A 528 -16.40 0.15 21.77
N ASN A 529 -16.94 -0.29 22.90
CA ASN A 529 -16.17 -0.69 24.07
C ASN A 529 -15.85 -2.18 23.97
N LEU A 530 -14.58 -2.49 23.76
CA LEU A 530 -14.04 -3.84 23.67
C LEU A 530 -13.54 -4.26 25.05
N THR A 531 -14.07 -5.35 25.59
CA THR A 531 -13.62 -5.94 26.86
C THR A 531 -12.82 -7.20 26.58
N THR A 532 -11.62 -7.33 27.16
CA THR A 532 -10.79 -8.54 27.04
C THR A 532 -10.92 -9.46 28.27
N ASP A 533 -10.34 -10.65 28.20
CA ASP A 533 -10.28 -11.62 29.30
C ASP A 533 -9.52 -11.13 30.56
N SER A 534 -8.69 -10.08 30.44
CA SER A 534 -8.08 -9.39 31.58
C SER A 534 -9.02 -8.39 32.28
N ASN A 535 -10.26 -8.22 31.77
CA ASN A 535 -11.21 -7.15 32.11
C ASN A 535 -10.73 -5.74 31.71
N GLU A 536 -9.72 -5.65 30.85
CA GLU A 536 -9.32 -4.39 30.24
C GLU A 536 -10.37 -3.93 29.24
N GLN A 537 -10.61 -2.62 29.21
CA GLN A 537 -11.59 -1.99 28.32
C GLN A 537 -10.90 -1.01 27.38
N ILE A 538 -11.13 -1.17 26.08
CA ILE A 538 -10.62 -0.28 25.04
C ILE A 538 -11.81 0.26 24.24
N VAL A 539 -11.91 1.60 24.18
CA VAL A 539 -12.99 2.28 23.48
C VAL A 539 -12.50 2.83 22.15
N ALA A 540 -12.94 2.21 21.05
CA ALA A 540 -12.48 2.50 19.70
C ALA A 540 -13.65 2.73 18.72
N SER A 541 -13.40 3.40 17.61
CA SER A 541 -14.39 3.54 16.53
C SER A 541 -14.61 2.17 15.84
N PRO A 542 -15.79 1.92 15.25
CA PRO A 542 -16.09 0.65 14.59
C PRO A 542 -15.09 0.19 13.52
N GLY A 543 -14.46 1.14 12.81
CA GLY A 543 -13.47 0.85 11.77
C GLY A 543 -12.03 0.66 12.26
N HIS A 544 -11.73 0.95 13.54
CA HIS A 544 -10.34 0.88 14.02
C HIS A 544 -9.83 -0.57 14.02
N ARG A 545 -8.60 -0.80 13.55
CA ARG A 545 -8.07 -2.14 13.31
C ARG A 545 -7.17 -2.62 14.45
N PHE A 546 -7.44 -3.84 14.89
CA PHE A 546 -6.62 -4.60 15.84
C PHE A 546 -5.98 -5.77 15.11
N TRP A 547 -4.77 -6.14 15.52
CA TRP A 547 -4.16 -7.37 15.04
C TRP A 547 -4.77 -8.59 15.73
N VAL A 548 -5.30 -9.53 14.95
CA VAL A 548 -5.82 -10.81 15.42
C VAL A 548 -4.87 -11.93 15.03
N GLU A 549 -4.50 -12.76 15.99
CA GLU A 549 -3.63 -13.91 15.79
C GLU A 549 -4.22 -14.91 14.77
N GLY A 550 -3.43 -15.28 13.77
CA GLY A 550 -3.82 -16.16 12.67
C GLY A 550 -4.66 -15.49 11.57
N GLU A 551 -5.12 -14.25 11.78
CA GLU A 551 -6.00 -13.54 10.85
C GLU A 551 -5.43 -12.22 10.31
N GLY A 552 -4.63 -11.49 11.09
CA GLY A 552 -4.12 -10.17 10.74
C GLY A 552 -5.06 -9.04 11.15
N TRP A 553 -5.13 -7.98 10.35
CA TRP A 553 -5.90 -6.78 10.71
C TRP A 553 -7.42 -7.00 10.62
N VAL A 554 -8.12 -6.83 11.75
CA VAL A 554 -9.58 -6.92 11.84
C VAL A 554 -10.14 -5.62 12.43
N MET A 555 -11.18 -5.08 11.80
CA MET A 555 -11.87 -3.89 12.31
C MET A 555 -12.64 -4.21 13.61
N ALA A 556 -12.69 -3.24 14.53
CA ALA A 556 -13.32 -3.38 15.83
C ALA A 556 -14.75 -3.91 15.78
N LYS A 557 -15.55 -3.53 14.76
CA LYS A 557 -16.93 -4.01 14.59
C LYS A 557 -17.08 -5.48 14.22
N PHE A 558 -16.00 -6.11 13.76
CA PHE A 558 -15.97 -7.53 13.43
C PHE A 558 -15.33 -8.37 14.53
N LEU A 559 -14.82 -7.74 15.59
CA LEU A 559 -14.33 -8.45 16.76
C LEU A 559 -15.47 -9.12 17.53
N SER A 560 -15.18 -10.28 18.09
CA SER A 560 -16.10 -11.17 18.81
C SER A 560 -15.30 -12.07 19.73
N ASP A 561 -15.98 -12.84 20.58
CA ASP A 561 -15.38 -13.74 21.58
C ASP A 561 -14.50 -14.87 21.02
N SER A 562 -14.53 -15.08 19.71
CA SER A 562 -13.65 -16.01 18.98
C SER A 562 -12.28 -15.43 18.64
N HIS A 563 -12.07 -14.12 18.76
CA HIS A 563 -10.84 -13.46 18.32
C HIS A 563 -9.84 -13.27 19.47
N SER A 564 -8.58 -13.60 19.19
CA SER A 564 -7.43 -13.36 20.07
C SER A 564 -6.60 -12.21 19.53
N LEU A 565 -6.49 -11.13 20.30
CA LEU A 565 -5.77 -9.92 19.93
C LEU A 565 -4.30 -10.05 20.31
N HIS A 566 -3.41 -9.65 19.40
CA HIS A 566 -1.97 -9.64 19.65
C HIS A 566 -1.62 -8.69 20.79
N GLY A 567 -1.04 -9.24 21.85
CA GLY A 567 -0.46 -8.47 22.94
C GLY A 567 1.05 -8.67 23.00
N LEU A 568 1.81 -7.64 23.36
CA LEU A 568 3.29 -7.69 23.35
C LEU A 568 3.89 -8.91 24.07
N ARG A 569 3.24 -9.39 25.13
CA ARG A 569 3.70 -10.55 25.93
C ARG A 569 2.78 -11.75 25.84
N GLU A 570 1.49 -11.48 25.86
CA GLU A 570 0.43 -12.48 25.89
C GLU A 570 -0.74 -11.92 25.10
N ASP A 571 -1.34 -12.76 24.27
CA ASP A 571 -2.54 -12.43 23.53
C ASP A 571 -3.74 -12.29 24.47
N ARG A 572 -4.74 -11.55 24.02
CA ARG A 572 -5.96 -11.26 24.78
C ARG A 572 -7.20 -11.63 24.00
N ASN A 573 -8.01 -12.51 24.56
CA ASN A 573 -9.28 -12.86 23.94
C ASN A 573 -10.29 -11.74 24.18
N VAL A 574 -11.02 -11.38 23.14
CA VAL A 574 -12.19 -10.51 23.29
C VAL A 574 -13.27 -11.29 24.05
N THR A 575 -14.02 -10.62 24.92
CA THR A 575 -15.11 -11.24 25.69
C THR A 575 -16.44 -10.56 25.47
N GLU A 576 -16.42 -9.25 25.24
CA GLU A 576 -17.61 -8.44 25.02
C GLU A 576 -17.30 -7.26 24.11
N THR A 577 -18.29 -6.84 23.33
CA THR A 577 -18.24 -5.60 22.55
C THR A 577 -19.57 -4.87 22.69
N VAL A 578 -19.54 -3.64 23.22
CA VAL A 578 -20.73 -2.84 23.49
C VAL A 578 -20.66 -1.52 22.72
N GLU A 579 -21.72 -1.17 22.01
CA GLU A 579 -21.81 0.13 21.33
C GLU A 579 -22.04 1.27 22.34
N LEU A 580 -21.29 2.36 22.17
CA LEU A 580 -21.37 3.57 22.97
C LEU A 580 -21.68 4.79 22.08
N GLU A 581 -22.22 5.83 22.70
CA GLU A 581 -22.39 7.13 22.05
C GLU A 581 -21.05 7.68 21.54
N GLY A 582 -21.11 8.37 20.40
CA GLY A 582 -19.95 9.01 19.79
C GLY A 582 -19.39 10.17 20.61
N GLY A 583 -18.19 10.60 20.24
CA GLY A 583 -17.49 11.70 20.91
C GLY A 583 -16.30 12.18 20.10
N ILE A 584 -15.41 12.94 20.73
CA ILE A 584 -14.12 13.28 20.12
C ILE A 584 -13.24 12.05 20.18
N ALA A 585 -12.60 11.74 19.05
CA ALA A 585 -11.75 10.59 18.90
C ALA A 585 -10.37 11.01 18.37
N TYR A 586 -9.34 10.27 18.78
CA TYR A 586 -7.94 10.55 18.48
C TYR A 586 -7.26 9.38 17.76
N ASN A 587 -6.30 9.67 16.89
CA ASN A 587 -5.41 8.67 16.29
C ASN A 587 -4.03 9.31 16.03
N LEU A 588 -3.06 8.49 15.66
CA LEU A 588 -1.69 8.84 15.34
C LEU A 588 -1.40 8.51 13.87
N VAL A 589 -0.37 9.15 13.32
CA VAL A 589 0.35 8.68 12.13
C VAL A 589 1.73 8.29 12.61
N VAL A 590 2.08 7.01 12.49
CA VAL A 590 3.33 6.47 13.02
C VAL A 590 4.25 6.12 11.86
N ASP A 591 5.50 6.52 12.00
CA ASP A 591 6.52 6.34 10.99
C ASP A 591 6.92 4.87 10.77
N GLU A 592 7.22 4.54 9.50
CA GLU A 592 7.67 3.24 8.97
C GLU A 592 6.72 2.06 9.22
N PHE A 593 6.32 1.79 10.46
CA PHE A 593 5.54 0.60 10.82
C PHE A 593 4.03 0.80 10.71
N HIS A 594 3.55 2.05 10.81
CA HIS A 594 2.10 2.35 10.81
C HIS A 594 1.32 1.63 11.91
N THR A 595 1.99 1.24 12.98
CA THR A 595 1.40 0.55 14.14
C THR A 595 1.81 1.19 15.44
N TYR A 596 1.06 0.94 16.50
CA TYR A 596 1.46 1.26 17.86
C TYR A 596 0.72 0.37 18.87
N PHE A 597 1.15 0.40 20.12
CA PHE A 597 0.53 -0.38 21.19
C PHE A 597 -0.38 0.47 22.10
N VAL A 598 -1.57 -0.06 22.40
CA VAL A 598 -2.54 0.55 23.29
C VAL A 598 -2.92 -0.33 24.49
N GLY A 599 -3.36 0.31 25.57
CA GLY A 599 -3.93 -0.38 26.72
C GLY A 599 -2.93 -1.08 27.62
N GLU A 600 -3.35 -1.54 28.79
CA GLU A 600 -2.53 -2.27 29.77
C GLU A 600 -1.91 -3.54 29.20
N SER A 601 -2.63 -4.26 28.32
CA SER A 601 -2.11 -5.48 27.68
C SER A 601 -1.18 -5.22 26.50
N ARG A 602 -0.96 -3.95 26.10
CA ARG A 602 -0.19 -3.57 24.91
C ARG A 602 -0.71 -4.30 23.68
N LEU A 603 -1.94 -3.98 23.30
CA LEU A 603 -2.58 -4.52 22.09
C LEU A 603 -2.06 -3.81 20.86
N LEU A 604 -1.66 -4.57 19.84
CA LEU A 604 -1.17 -4.03 18.57
C LEU A 604 -2.32 -3.49 17.72
N VAL A 605 -2.23 -2.21 17.38
CA VAL A 605 -3.24 -1.51 16.60
C VAL A 605 -2.62 -0.76 15.43
N HIS A 606 -3.43 -0.52 14.40
CA HIS A 606 -3.00 0.22 13.22
C HIS A 606 -3.19 1.74 13.43
N ASP A 607 -2.34 2.53 12.78
CA ASP A 607 -2.49 3.98 12.70
C ASP A 607 -3.64 4.40 11.77
N ILE A 608 -3.80 5.70 11.51
CA ILE A 608 -4.92 6.20 10.67
C ILE A 608 -4.83 5.80 9.18
N GLY A 609 -3.70 5.25 8.76
CA GLY A 609 -3.51 4.74 7.41
C GLY A 609 -4.38 3.50 7.15
N CYS A 610 -4.55 3.17 5.87
CA CYS A 610 -5.03 1.84 5.52
C CYS A 610 -3.88 0.85 5.64
N PRO A 611 -4.08 -0.30 6.29
CA PRO A 611 -3.03 -1.29 6.41
C PRO A 611 -2.57 -1.76 5.05
N LEU A 612 -1.25 -1.92 4.94
CA LEU A 612 -0.66 -2.65 3.85
C LEU A 612 -1.16 -4.10 3.87
N PRO A 613 -1.47 -4.68 2.69
CA PRO A 613 -1.70 -6.10 2.61
C PRO A 613 -0.54 -6.87 3.25
N THR A 614 -0.86 -7.81 4.15
CA THR A 614 0.14 -8.62 4.87
C THR A 614 -0.22 -10.09 4.80
N LEU A 615 0.80 -10.93 4.76
CA LEU A 615 0.68 -12.39 4.84
C LEU A 615 1.08 -12.92 6.22
N ALA A 616 1.33 -12.05 7.19
CA ALA A 616 1.69 -12.48 8.52
C ALA A 616 0.47 -13.09 9.24
N ALA A 617 0.67 -14.25 9.87
CA ALA A 617 -0.29 -14.83 10.82
C ALA A 617 -0.14 -14.18 12.20
N THR A 618 1.08 -13.85 12.56
CA THR A 618 1.48 -13.09 13.76
C THR A 618 2.69 -12.24 13.38
N PRO A 619 2.99 -11.10 14.05
CA PRO A 619 4.13 -10.26 13.68
C PRO A 619 5.45 -11.03 13.53
N GLY A 620 5.98 -11.09 12.31
CA GLY A 620 7.22 -11.82 11.98
C GLY A 620 7.08 -13.29 11.59
N LEU A 621 5.86 -13.84 11.53
CA LEU A 621 5.59 -15.19 11.01
C LEU A 621 4.57 -15.15 9.88
N ARG A 622 4.91 -15.74 8.74
CA ARG A 622 4.03 -15.84 7.57
C ARG A 622 2.95 -16.91 7.77
N LYS A 623 1.75 -16.66 7.24
CA LYS A 623 0.61 -17.58 7.26
C LYS A 623 0.78 -18.67 6.20
N ASP A 624 0.66 -19.93 6.60
CA ASP A 624 0.59 -21.06 5.68
C ASP A 624 -0.76 -21.06 4.92
N SER A 625 -0.74 -21.43 3.65
CA SER A 625 -1.84 -21.23 2.68
C SER A 625 -3.14 -22.02 2.92
N GLU A 626 -3.28 -22.79 4.01
CA GLU A 626 -4.33 -23.81 4.14
C GLU A 626 -5.57 -23.45 5.00
N SER A 627 -5.74 -22.22 5.52
CA SER A 627 -6.92 -21.89 6.35
C SER A 627 -7.65 -20.59 5.97
N PHE A 628 -8.80 -20.72 5.32
CA PHE A 628 -9.75 -19.62 5.14
C PHE A 628 -11.21 -20.10 5.25
N ASP A 629 -11.90 -19.60 6.27
CA ASP A 629 -13.31 -19.20 6.23
C ASP A 629 -13.35 -17.76 6.76
N ARG A 630 -13.91 -16.80 6.02
CA ARG A 630 -13.95 -15.38 6.39
C ARG A 630 -15.27 -14.70 6.01
N PRO A 631 -15.69 -13.64 6.74
CA PRO A 631 -16.87 -12.86 6.41
C PRO A 631 -16.69 -12.11 5.09
N GLN A 632 -17.63 -12.31 4.16
CA GLN A 632 -17.69 -11.64 2.86
C GLN A 632 -18.39 -10.28 2.98
N ILE A 633 -18.16 -9.36 2.04
CA ILE A 633 -19.05 -8.22 1.81
C ILE A 633 -20.43 -8.76 1.42
N GLY A 634 -21.27 -8.93 2.43
CA GLY A 634 -22.71 -9.08 2.34
C GLY A 634 -23.33 -8.06 3.29
N VAL A 635 -24.47 -7.50 2.88
CA VAL A 635 -25.28 -6.67 3.77
C VAL A 635 -25.61 -7.53 5.01
N GLY A 636 -24.93 -7.26 6.12
CA GLY A 636 -25.34 -7.79 7.42
C GLY A 636 -26.83 -7.53 7.60
N PRO A 637 -27.58 -8.40 8.29
CA PRO A 637 -29.02 -8.26 8.42
C PRO A 637 -29.31 -6.83 8.85
N ALA A 638 -30.16 -6.14 8.09
CA ALA A 638 -30.56 -4.77 8.37
C ALA A 638 -30.76 -4.64 9.88
N TYR A 639 -29.85 -3.91 10.54
CA TYR A 639 -29.97 -3.61 11.95
C TYR A 639 -31.31 -2.90 12.09
N SER A 640 -32.29 -3.62 12.62
CA SER A 640 -33.60 -3.05 12.90
C SER A 640 -33.41 -2.00 14.00
N PRO A 641 -34.10 -0.85 13.89
CA PRO A 641 -33.80 0.37 14.64
C PRO A 641 -33.94 0.24 16.16
#